data_AF-A0A8C5B3J3-F1
#
_entry.id   AF-A0A8C5B3J3-F1
#
_cell.length_a   1.000
_cell.length_b   1.000
_cell.length_c   1.000
_cell.angle_alpha   90.00
_cell.angle_beta   90.00
_cell.angle_gamma   90.00
#
_symmetry.space_group_name_H-M   'P 1'
#
loop_
_entity.id
_entity.type
_entity.pdbx_description
1 polymer ?
#
loop_
_entity_poly.entity_id
_entity_poly.type
_entity_poly.pdbx_seq_one_letter_code
_entity_poly.pdbx_strand_id
1 'polypeptide(L)'
;MVQSATQSRALFLNDMERLERTLFRLEQGFELQFRLALDWMNPAGHDDSDQFCRLDLLVAGSYQYYFGCGEDEKVGSGYIVVDPVLTTYLAKCLGPLDQWPDRLRVAKETGYNMIHLTPLQPLGLSRSCYSLSDQLELNPDFSPPGRNYTWSDVGGLVERLRREWGVACITDVVYNHTASSSKWLRLHPECGFNLVNSPHLRAAWVLDRALWHLSGELADGRHAERGLPALILNQQHVNALRGVLWEEVFLRLRLWEFQQVNVEKAVEQFHKLLSSGRTAPLPEGQQQLRLVTDPQGRRFGTAVDMKSALQLFRPHSSSPSDLQECCGWFKKRLQELNSESYKEMAYHAEQATNCIVGTVVYERLAEDGPKLGPVTRKDPLVSRYFTFPFEEMTLDQEMTLLGHEEKARHIMAHNGWVAGDDPLHSFAEPGSQVYLRRELVCWGDSVKLRYGAGPQDCPYLWAHMRKYTEITAKHFHGVRLDNCHSTPLHVAEAMLAAARAIRPNLYVIAELFTGSELIDNVFVNRLGITSVVREALSAGSSQEQGRLVYRFGGQPVGSFVQPTLRPLVPCVAHALFLDVTHDNRCPIQLRSVYDSLPSSAIVSMACCATGSTRGYDELVPPSVMDEERLYACWTPRDPRTPQGRGPDPGEVDLQTGIVAAKLALNRLHRELVEQGFTQVYVDQVDEDIVAITRHCPSTHQSVVVVARTAFRDPHTHQYSLHAPPMFIPGQIEEVVLEARTVQRSGLDSFVKDRRSINGLVDFTVELQEHIQVHTGTHIQVHTGTHIQSESDVPPCRVSLDPGSQDMVGALRGHLAQFSPLYRTGALVDESPPVVIMSTLTLADMNVLLYRCDAEERAEGGGCYNVPSWVPLKYGGLQGIVSVMADVRPKNDLGHPLCDHLRQGDWLMDYVANRLLAQEGTLQEVGRWFQAMFDYLRHAPRYLVPCYFDAIVLGAYTTALDHVFRQMSRFVQSGSSLVKQLALGSVQMCGAGLFEALPPLSPGVADVPQRCVSLAAGLPHFSSGVFRCWGRDTFISLRGLLLLTGRHLEARNMILAFAGTLRYGLIPNLLGQGAAARYNSRDAVWWWLQCVQDYCTLVPRGTDILRCPVSRMYPTNTSQPQPAGAWDQPLHNVVHEALQRHMQGIQFLEHDAGPQTDRNMSSQGFHVEAGVDQDTGFVSGGNRYNCGTWMDKMGESEKARNKGVPATPRWECCLESL
;
A
#
# COMPACT_ATOMS: atom_id res chain seq x y z
N MET A 1 3.88 -30.18 16.99
CA MET A 1 4.55 -30.10 15.67
C MET A 1 3.48 -29.78 14.64
N VAL A 2 3.24 -28.50 14.39
CA VAL A 2 2.33 -28.03 13.33
C VAL A 2 3.25 -27.54 12.21
N GLN A 3 3.18 -28.16 11.03
CA GLN A 3 3.88 -27.67 9.84
C GLN A 3 3.32 -26.28 9.51
N SER A 4 4.05 -25.22 9.84
CA SER A 4 3.73 -23.86 9.40
C SER A 4 3.76 -23.86 7.87
N ALA A 5 2.62 -23.59 7.23
CA ALA A 5 2.57 -23.42 5.79
C ALA A 5 3.47 -22.25 5.39
N THR A 6 4.59 -22.56 4.72
CA THR A 6 5.54 -21.56 4.20
C THR A 6 4.87 -20.77 3.08
N GLN A 7 4.53 -19.51 3.34
CA GLN A 7 4.14 -18.57 2.29
C GLN A 7 5.39 -18.15 1.49
N SER A 8 5.34 -18.25 0.16
CA SER A 8 6.43 -17.85 -0.73
C SER A 8 5.97 -16.67 -1.57
N ARG A 9 6.59 -15.49 -1.43
CA ARG A 9 6.26 -14.32 -2.25
C ARG A 9 7.25 -14.26 -3.42
N ALA A 10 6.75 -14.04 -4.63
CA ALA A 10 7.57 -13.91 -5.83
C ALA A 10 7.60 -12.45 -6.28
N LEU A 11 8.79 -11.98 -6.66
CA LEU A 11 8.97 -10.68 -7.32
C LEU A 11 9.11 -10.95 -8.81
N PHE A 12 8.15 -10.50 -9.62
CA PHE A 12 8.20 -10.63 -11.07
C PHE A 12 8.77 -9.33 -11.66
N LEU A 13 9.90 -9.42 -12.34
CA LEU A 13 10.51 -8.29 -13.07
C LEU A 13 9.91 -8.22 -14.47
N ASN A 14 8.68 -7.74 -14.61
CA ASN A 14 8.09 -7.42 -15.90
C ASN A 14 7.13 -6.25 -15.74
N ASP A 15 7.66 -5.03 -15.79
CA ASP A 15 7.16 -3.97 -16.67
C ASP A 15 8.09 -2.76 -16.63
N MET A 16 8.54 -2.37 -17.81
CA MET A 16 9.42 -1.25 -18.07
C MET A 16 8.62 0.07 -18.01
N GLU A 17 8.43 0.64 -16.82
CA GLU A 17 8.14 2.07 -16.71
C GLU A 17 9.41 2.83 -16.30
N ARG A 18 9.95 3.56 -17.27
CA ARG A 18 11.04 4.52 -17.11
C ARG A 18 10.60 5.64 -16.15
N LEU A 19 11.19 5.71 -14.97
CA LEU A 19 11.24 6.93 -14.16
C LEU A 19 12.68 7.44 -14.11
N GLU A 20 12.84 8.71 -14.47
CA GLU A 20 14.13 9.37 -14.70
C GLU A 20 14.98 9.50 -13.43
N ARG A 21 16.30 9.41 -13.65
CA ARG A 21 17.39 9.31 -12.67
C ARG A 21 17.53 10.56 -11.80
N THR A 22 17.91 10.37 -10.53
CA THR A 22 18.81 11.31 -9.83
C THR A 22 19.86 10.49 -9.08
N LEU A 23 21.14 10.78 -9.34
CA LEU A 23 22.31 10.02 -8.91
C LEU A 23 23.12 10.87 -7.91
N PHE A 24 23.47 10.32 -6.75
CA PHE A 24 24.52 10.89 -5.91
C PHE A 24 25.54 9.80 -5.55
N ARG A 25 26.81 10.15 -5.70
CA ARG A 25 27.99 9.33 -5.34
C ARG A 25 28.54 9.87 -4.04
N LEU A 26 28.86 9.00 -3.08
CA LEU A 26 29.74 9.33 -1.96
C LEU A 26 30.85 8.29 -1.84
N GLU A 27 32.07 8.80 -1.73
CA GLU A 27 33.33 8.07 -1.56
C GLU A 27 33.63 7.82 -0.08
N GLN A 28 34.24 6.66 0.18
CA GLN A 28 35.00 6.25 1.38
C GLN A 28 34.25 5.78 2.63
N GLY A 29 34.39 4.47 2.90
CA GLY A 29 34.18 3.83 4.20
C GLY A 29 33.89 2.33 4.05
N PHE A 30 34.61 1.48 4.78
CA PHE A 30 34.32 0.04 4.80
C PHE A 30 32.98 -0.21 5.50
N GLU A 31 31.99 -0.69 4.75
CA GLU A 31 30.68 -1.07 5.25
C GLU A 31 30.58 -2.59 5.31
N LEU A 32 30.36 -3.15 6.51
CA LEU A 32 30.21 -4.59 6.70
C LEU A 32 28.74 -4.95 6.45
N GLN A 33 28.37 -5.01 5.17
CA GLN A 33 27.06 -5.50 4.75
C GLN A 33 27.08 -7.03 4.69
N PHE A 34 26.22 -7.70 5.47
CA PHE A 34 25.92 -9.12 5.23
C PHE A 34 25.10 -9.23 3.94
N ARG A 35 25.81 -9.27 2.80
CA ARG A 35 25.20 -9.52 1.49
C ARG A 35 25.08 -11.03 1.31
N LEU A 36 23.85 -11.53 1.31
CA LEU A 36 23.59 -12.86 0.77
C LEU A 36 23.32 -12.67 -0.73
N ALA A 37 24.31 -12.95 -1.58
CA ALA A 37 24.06 -13.04 -3.01
C ALA A 37 23.18 -14.26 -3.27
N LEU A 38 22.02 -14.04 -3.88
CA LEU A 38 21.11 -15.10 -4.29
C LEU A 38 21.22 -15.26 -5.81
N ASP A 39 21.54 -16.47 -6.25
CA ASP A 39 21.58 -16.79 -7.67
C ASP A 39 20.17 -16.94 -8.23
N TRP A 40 19.95 -16.38 -9.42
CA TRP A 40 18.70 -16.58 -10.16
C TRP A 40 18.55 -18.05 -10.54
N MET A 41 17.44 -18.65 -10.11
CA MET A 41 17.07 -20.00 -10.51
C MET A 41 16.21 -19.92 -11.77
N ASN A 42 16.61 -20.64 -12.82
CA ASN A 42 15.82 -20.81 -14.04
C ASN A 42 15.27 -22.24 -14.11
N PRO A 43 13.99 -22.45 -13.77
CA PRO A 43 13.40 -23.79 -13.79
C PRO A 43 13.21 -24.38 -15.20
N ALA A 44 13.07 -23.53 -16.23
CA ALA A 44 12.85 -23.96 -17.61
C ALA A 44 14.15 -24.16 -18.41
N GLY A 45 15.23 -23.47 -18.05
CA GLY A 45 16.56 -23.58 -18.66
C GLY A 45 16.68 -23.10 -20.12
N HIS A 46 15.57 -22.69 -20.75
CA HIS A 46 15.50 -22.36 -22.18
C HIS A 46 15.08 -20.91 -22.47
N ASP A 47 14.45 -20.22 -21.52
CA ASP A 47 14.16 -18.79 -21.59
C ASP A 47 14.24 -18.14 -20.20
N ASP A 48 14.33 -16.80 -20.15
CA ASP A 48 14.54 -16.04 -18.91
C ASP A 48 13.23 -15.56 -18.24
N SER A 49 12.07 -16.02 -18.71
CA SER A 49 10.77 -15.46 -18.31
C SER A 49 10.28 -15.87 -16.92
N ASP A 50 10.82 -16.96 -16.35
CA ASP A 50 10.45 -17.51 -15.03
C ASP A 50 11.64 -17.53 -14.04
N GLN A 51 12.62 -16.64 -14.19
CA GLN A 51 13.73 -16.57 -13.23
C GLN A 51 13.25 -16.10 -11.85
N PHE A 52 13.68 -16.77 -10.77
CA PHE A 52 13.33 -16.37 -9.40
C PHE A 52 14.47 -16.60 -8.40
N CYS A 53 14.43 -15.88 -7.28
CA CYS A 53 15.28 -16.09 -6.11
C CYS A 53 14.41 -16.47 -4.91
N ARG A 54 14.88 -17.41 -4.07
CA ARG A 54 14.18 -17.83 -2.85
C ARG A 54 14.81 -17.18 -1.63
N LEU A 55 13.98 -16.57 -0.78
CA LEU A 55 14.37 -16.00 0.50
C LEU A 55 13.46 -16.55 1.61
N ASP A 56 14.03 -17.26 2.57
CA ASP A 56 13.31 -17.78 3.74
C ASP A 56 13.48 -16.81 4.92
N LEU A 57 12.39 -16.14 5.34
CA LEU A 57 12.39 -15.18 6.45
C LEU A 57 11.92 -15.86 7.74
N LEU A 58 12.83 -16.04 8.70
CA LEU A 58 12.58 -16.81 9.94
C LEU A 58 12.38 -15.96 11.19
N VAL A 59 12.61 -14.64 11.13
CA VAL A 59 12.53 -13.76 12.30
C VAL A 59 11.69 -12.52 11.99
N ALA A 60 11.13 -11.92 13.04
CA ALA A 60 10.44 -10.64 12.90
C ALA A 60 11.42 -9.49 12.66
N GLY A 61 11.11 -8.59 11.73
CA GLY A 61 11.98 -7.48 11.38
C GLY A 61 11.64 -6.87 10.03
N SER A 62 12.42 -5.86 9.62
CA SER A 62 12.35 -5.28 8.28
C SER A 62 13.60 -5.65 7.49
N TYR A 63 13.41 -6.36 6.38
CA TYR A 63 14.46 -6.94 5.53
C TYR A 63 14.56 -6.18 4.22
N GLN A 64 15.70 -5.53 3.97
CA GLN A 64 15.94 -4.82 2.71
C GLN A 64 16.38 -5.80 1.62
N TYR A 65 15.89 -5.62 0.39
CA TYR A 65 16.41 -6.27 -0.80
C TYR A 65 16.74 -5.24 -1.88
N TYR A 66 17.67 -5.58 -2.76
CA TYR A 66 17.95 -4.86 -4.00
C TYR A 66 18.31 -5.86 -5.10
N PHE A 67 18.15 -5.47 -6.36
CA PHE A 67 18.53 -6.29 -7.51
C PHE A 67 19.17 -5.41 -8.59
N GLY A 68 20.13 -5.99 -9.30
CA GLY A 68 20.81 -5.40 -10.44
C GLY A 68 20.49 -6.15 -11.74
N CYS A 69 20.78 -5.53 -12.88
CA CYS A 69 20.64 -6.16 -14.20
C CYS A 69 21.83 -5.75 -15.08
N GLY A 70 22.59 -6.72 -15.61
CA GLY A 70 23.79 -6.45 -16.40
C GLY A 70 24.90 -5.78 -15.58
N GLU A 71 25.40 -4.64 -16.06
CA GLU A 71 26.46 -3.85 -15.38
C GLU A 71 25.93 -2.94 -14.27
N ASP A 72 24.61 -2.74 -14.17
CA ASP A 72 24.00 -1.90 -13.14
C ASP A 72 23.75 -2.72 -11.85
N GLU A 73 24.55 -2.50 -10.81
CA GLU A 73 24.46 -3.23 -9.52
C GLU A 73 23.13 -3.00 -8.77
N LYS A 74 22.40 -1.92 -9.07
CA LYS A 74 21.17 -1.55 -8.34
C LYS A 74 20.14 -0.88 -9.26
N VAL A 75 19.26 -1.68 -9.83
CA VAL A 75 18.12 -1.26 -10.66
C VAL A 75 16.88 -1.00 -9.80
N GLY A 76 16.72 -1.72 -8.68
CA GLY A 76 15.60 -1.53 -7.75
C GLY A 76 15.89 -2.03 -6.35
N SER A 77 15.06 -1.64 -5.38
CA SER A 77 15.14 -2.08 -3.97
C SER A 77 13.81 -1.94 -3.22
N GLY A 78 13.62 -2.70 -2.14
CA GLY A 78 12.45 -2.63 -1.27
C GLY A 78 12.68 -3.27 0.10
N TYR A 79 11.62 -3.38 0.91
CA TYR A 79 11.66 -3.97 2.26
C TYR A 79 10.53 -4.99 2.48
N ILE A 80 10.76 -5.97 3.37
CA ILE A 80 9.77 -6.98 3.81
C ILE A 80 9.66 -6.95 5.35
N VAL A 81 8.44 -6.95 5.92
CA VAL A 81 8.14 -6.65 7.35
C VAL A 81 7.40 -7.80 8.07
N VAL A 82 7.54 -7.93 9.41
CA VAL A 82 6.93 -8.95 10.31
C VAL A 82 6.65 -8.40 11.75
N ASP A 83 5.52 -8.73 12.42
CA ASP A 83 4.83 -7.89 13.46
C ASP A 83 4.72 -8.39 14.97
N PRO A 84 4.60 -7.50 16.03
CA PRO A 84 4.36 -7.80 17.51
C PRO A 84 3.23 -6.97 18.26
N VAL A 85 3.11 -6.90 19.63
CA VAL A 85 2.08 -6.16 20.50
C VAL A 85 2.73 -5.42 21.74
N LEU A 86 2.23 -4.30 22.37
CA LEU A 86 2.91 -3.54 23.51
C LEU A 86 2.08 -2.72 24.59
N THR A 87 2.73 -2.17 25.64
CA THR A 87 2.30 -1.06 26.57
C THR A 87 3.40 0.01 26.81
N THR A 88 3.09 1.26 27.19
CA THR A 88 4.05 2.38 27.43
C THR A 88 4.15 2.83 28.91
N TYR A 89 5.36 3.10 29.40
CA TYR A 89 5.67 3.64 30.73
C TYR A 89 6.58 4.88 30.67
N LEU A 90 6.30 5.89 31.50
CA LEU A 90 7.23 7.00 31.74
C LEU A 90 8.37 6.56 32.68
N ALA A 91 9.59 6.50 32.18
CA ALA A 91 10.73 5.98 32.94
C ALA A 91 11.00 6.77 34.23
N LYS A 92 10.83 8.11 34.21
CA LYS A 92 11.01 8.97 35.40
C LYS A 92 10.10 8.61 36.58
N CYS A 93 8.91 8.07 36.29
CA CYS A 93 7.92 7.69 37.31
C CYS A 93 8.17 6.27 37.87
N LEU A 94 9.19 5.55 37.40
CA LEU A 94 9.54 4.21 37.91
C LEU A 94 10.46 4.25 39.13
N GLY A 95 11.05 5.39 39.48
CA GLY A 95 11.96 5.51 40.63
C GLY A 95 13.26 4.70 40.49
N PRO A 96 13.88 4.27 41.61
CA PRO A 96 15.12 3.48 41.60
C PRO A 96 14.99 2.12 40.90
N LEU A 97 16.02 1.70 40.16
CA LEU A 97 15.99 0.52 39.28
C LEU A 97 15.67 -0.81 39.99
N ASP A 98 16.02 -0.96 41.27
CA ASP A 98 15.67 -2.14 42.09
C ASP A 98 14.17 -2.29 42.34
N GLN A 99 13.41 -1.20 42.27
CA GLN A 99 11.95 -1.21 42.46
C GLN A 99 11.18 -1.36 41.14
N TRP A 100 11.87 -1.26 39.99
CA TRP A 100 11.23 -1.39 38.68
C TRP A 100 10.51 -2.73 38.50
N PRO A 101 11.03 -3.89 38.94
CA PRO A 101 10.33 -5.16 38.79
C PRO A 101 8.90 -5.12 39.35
N ASP A 102 8.66 -4.48 40.49
CA ASP A 102 7.31 -4.47 41.10
C ASP A 102 6.36 -3.50 40.39
N ARG A 103 6.87 -2.41 39.83
CA ARG A 103 6.09 -1.44 39.04
C ARG A 103 5.82 -1.95 37.62
N LEU A 104 6.79 -2.59 36.98
CA LEU A 104 6.66 -3.15 35.63
C LEU A 104 5.88 -4.46 35.62
N ARG A 105 5.79 -5.16 36.76
CA ARG A 105 4.99 -6.39 36.89
C ARG A 105 3.54 -6.17 36.50
N VAL A 106 2.99 -4.97 36.67
CA VAL A 106 1.61 -4.70 36.27
C VAL A 106 1.40 -4.95 34.77
N ALA A 107 2.36 -4.59 33.91
CA ALA A 107 2.28 -4.91 32.47
C ALA A 107 2.08 -6.41 32.21
N LYS A 108 2.87 -7.24 32.91
CA LYS A 108 2.80 -8.69 32.81
C LYS A 108 1.45 -9.22 33.30
N GLU A 109 1.02 -8.78 34.48
CA GLU A 109 -0.19 -9.30 35.12
C GLU A 109 -1.47 -8.79 34.44
N THR A 110 -1.40 -7.68 33.68
CA THR A 110 -2.45 -7.19 32.76
C THR A 110 -2.35 -7.80 31.35
N GLY A 111 -1.39 -8.69 31.09
CA GLY A 111 -1.30 -9.46 29.85
C GLY A 111 -0.58 -8.79 28.67
N TYR A 112 0.14 -7.69 28.89
CA TYR A 112 1.01 -7.09 27.88
C TYR A 112 2.30 -7.91 27.70
N ASN A 113 2.81 -7.96 26.46
CA ASN A 113 3.99 -8.73 26.07
C ASN A 113 5.15 -7.85 25.55
N MET A 114 5.01 -6.53 25.54
CA MET A 114 6.11 -5.59 25.30
C MET A 114 5.91 -4.33 26.12
N ILE A 115 7.00 -3.75 26.62
CA ILE A 115 7.03 -2.49 27.35
C ILE A 115 7.85 -1.48 26.55
N HIS A 116 7.23 -0.33 26.26
CA HIS A 116 7.89 0.86 25.75
C HIS A 116 8.23 1.78 26.93
N LEU A 117 9.51 2.10 27.08
CA LEU A 117 9.99 3.07 28.05
C LEU A 117 10.32 4.37 27.34
N THR A 118 9.79 5.50 27.84
CA THR A 118 10.30 6.82 27.44
C THR A 118 11.81 6.90 27.75
N PRO A 119 12.55 7.88 27.20
CA PRO A 119 14.01 7.92 27.32
C PRO A 119 14.51 7.78 28.77
N LEU A 120 15.57 6.99 28.95
CA LEU A 120 16.18 6.65 30.25
C LEU A 120 17.37 7.56 30.60
N GLN A 121 17.64 8.56 29.78
CA GLN A 121 18.78 9.46 29.89
C GLN A 121 18.53 10.56 30.95
N PRO A 122 19.58 11.22 31.47
CA PRO A 122 19.45 12.41 32.30
C PRO A 122 18.55 13.46 31.64
N LEU A 123 17.60 14.00 32.43
CA LEU A 123 16.63 14.99 31.94
C LEU A 123 17.18 16.42 32.06
N GLY A 124 16.57 17.34 31.31
CA GLY A 124 16.82 18.77 31.35
C GLY A 124 16.17 19.48 32.54
N LEU A 125 16.24 20.82 32.55
CA LEU A 125 15.69 21.64 33.64
C LEU A 125 14.16 21.55 33.77
N SER A 126 13.45 21.29 32.67
CA SER A 126 12.01 21.07 32.67
C SER A 126 11.60 19.74 33.30
N ARG A 127 12.53 18.79 33.42
CA ARG A 127 12.26 17.38 33.72
C ARG A 127 11.30 16.69 32.73
N SER A 128 11.18 17.21 31.51
CA SER A 128 10.52 16.50 30.41
C SER A 128 11.30 15.23 30.04
N CYS A 129 10.58 14.12 29.78
CA CYS A 129 11.16 12.85 29.35
C CYS A 129 11.90 12.94 28.01
N TYR A 130 11.59 13.94 27.17
CA TYR A 130 12.17 14.10 25.83
C TYR A 130 13.28 15.16 25.77
N SER A 131 13.38 15.99 26.81
CA SER A 131 14.43 17.01 26.94
C SER A 131 15.66 16.42 27.62
N LEU A 132 16.53 15.76 26.84
CA LEU A 132 17.67 15.02 27.39
C LEU A 132 18.89 15.93 27.58
N SER A 133 19.47 15.95 28.79
CA SER A 133 20.67 16.74 29.10
C SER A 133 21.98 16.03 28.76
N ASP A 134 21.97 14.70 28.68
CA ASP A 134 23.06 13.89 28.14
C ASP A 134 22.52 12.57 27.57
N GLN A 135 22.70 12.32 26.27
CA GLN A 135 22.16 11.13 25.61
C GLN A 135 22.92 9.83 25.95
N LEU A 136 24.17 9.94 26.41
CA LEU A 136 25.08 8.80 26.56
C LEU A 136 25.01 8.18 27.96
N GLU A 137 24.61 8.96 28.96
CA GLU A 137 24.54 8.53 30.36
C GLU A 137 23.17 7.95 30.71
N LEU A 138 23.12 7.11 31.75
CA LEU A 138 21.88 6.65 32.36
C LEU A 138 21.43 7.70 33.40
N ASN A 139 20.13 7.97 33.49
CA ASN A 139 19.61 8.95 34.45
C ASN A 139 20.01 8.58 35.89
N PRO A 140 20.72 9.47 36.62
CA PRO A 140 21.11 9.20 38.01
C PRO A 140 19.92 9.04 38.96
N ASP A 141 18.72 9.53 38.62
CA ASP A 141 17.51 9.36 39.44
C ASP A 141 17.12 7.88 39.61
N PHE A 142 17.61 6.98 38.74
CA PHE A 142 17.39 5.54 38.86
C PHE A 142 18.33 4.87 39.88
N SER A 143 19.30 5.60 40.42
CA SER A 143 20.29 5.12 41.38
C SER A 143 19.96 5.59 42.79
N PRO A 144 19.68 4.68 43.76
CA PRO A 144 19.47 5.07 45.14
C PRO A 144 20.77 5.55 45.80
N PRO A 145 20.70 6.33 46.89
CA PRO A 145 21.90 6.79 47.58
C PRO A 145 22.85 5.64 47.95
N GLY A 146 24.09 5.68 47.47
CA GLY A 146 25.13 4.68 47.75
C GLY A 146 25.23 3.52 46.76
N ARG A 147 24.40 3.47 45.70
CA ARG A 147 24.49 2.47 44.62
C ARG A 147 24.25 3.13 43.26
N ASN A 148 25.20 2.98 42.34
CA ASN A 148 25.08 3.50 40.98
C ASN A 148 24.74 2.38 40.01
N TYR A 149 23.61 2.50 39.31
CA TYR A 149 23.25 1.62 38.21
C TYR A 149 23.83 2.10 36.88
N THR A 150 24.04 1.15 35.97
CA THR A 150 24.61 1.36 34.65
C THR A 150 23.70 0.83 33.55
N TRP A 151 23.98 1.17 32.29
CA TRP A 151 23.31 0.56 31.14
C TRP A 151 23.39 -0.98 31.13
N SER A 152 24.44 -1.57 31.72
CA SER A 152 24.54 -3.03 31.85
C SER A 152 23.48 -3.60 32.80
N ASP A 153 23.16 -2.90 33.88
CA ASP A 153 22.12 -3.31 34.83
C ASP A 153 20.73 -3.23 34.18
N VAL A 154 20.48 -2.15 33.42
CA VAL A 154 19.24 -2.01 32.61
C VAL A 154 19.15 -3.13 31.59
N GLY A 155 20.23 -3.43 30.85
CA GLY A 155 20.26 -4.55 29.91
C GLY A 155 20.00 -5.91 30.58
N GLY A 156 20.54 -6.12 31.79
CA GLY A 156 20.26 -7.30 32.60
C GLY A 156 18.78 -7.42 32.99
N LEU A 157 18.15 -6.30 33.38
CA LEU A 157 16.72 -6.26 33.65
C LEU A 157 15.89 -6.56 32.39
N VAL A 158 16.16 -5.88 31.27
CA VAL A 158 15.44 -6.08 30.00
C VAL A 158 15.51 -7.55 29.55
N GLU A 159 16.67 -8.18 29.65
CA GLU A 159 16.82 -9.60 29.29
C GLU A 159 16.11 -10.52 30.28
N ARG A 160 16.07 -10.16 31.57
CA ARG A 160 15.29 -10.87 32.59
C ARG A 160 13.79 -10.80 32.29
N LEU A 161 13.24 -9.63 31.97
CA LEU A 161 11.84 -9.45 31.60
C LEU A 161 11.47 -10.31 30.38
N ARG A 162 12.35 -10.35 29.37
CA ARG A 162 12.14 -11.19 28.19
C ARG A 162 12.13 -12.69 28.53
N ARG A 163 13.14 -13.18 29.28
CA ARG A 163 13.30 -14.61 29.57
C ARG A 163 12.29 -15.13 30.58
N GLU A 164 12.05 -14.38 31.65
CA GLU A 164 11.21 -14.83 32.77
C GLU A 164 9.73 -14.50 32.55
N TRP A 165 9.41 -13.38 31.90
CA TRP A 165 8.02 -12.92 31.75
C TRP A 165 7.50 -12.99 30.31
N GLY A 166 8.38 -13.26 29.33
CA GLY A 166 8.00 -13.19 27.91
C GLY A 166 7.72 -11.76 27.44
N VAL A 167 8.23 -10.74 28.15
CA VAL A 167 7.96 -9.32 27.88
C VAL A 167 9.17 -8.68 27.21
N ALA A 168 9.02 -8.24 25.96
CA ALA A 168 10.06 -7.46 25.27
C ALA A 168 10.11 -6.01 25.79
N CYS A 169 11.24 -5.32 25.58
CA CYS A 169 11.35 -3.90 25.92
C CYS A 169 11.90 -3.11 24.75
N ILE A 170 11.31 -1.94 24.51
CA ILE A 170 11.75 -0.93 23.55
C ILE A 170 11.85 0.42 24.24
N THR A 171 12.52 1.38 23.61
CA THR A 171 12.61 2.74 24.16
C THR A 171 12.60 3.79 23.06
N ASP A 172 12.19 5.00 23.39
CA ASP A 172 12.28 6.15 22.48
C ASP A 172 13.73 6.48 22.13
N VAL A 173 13.92 6.98 20.91
CA VAL A 173 15.13 7.70 20.50
C VAL A 173 14.75 9.10 20.03
N VAL A 174 15.50 10.08 20.53
CA VAL A 174 15.25 11.51 20.27
C VAL A 174 16.41 12.06 19.47
N TYR A 175 16.20 12.27 18.17
CA TYR A 175 17.22 12.81 17.27
C TYR A 175 17.06 14.31 17.01
N ASN A 176 15.88 14.86 17.24
CA ASN A 176 15.53 16.21 16.80
C ASN A 176 16.12 17.32 17.68
N HIS A 177 16.28 17.05 18.97
CA HIS A 177 16.60 18.07 19.96
C HIS A 177 17.37 17.51 21.17
N THR A 178 17.89 18.41 21.99
CA THR A 178 18.52 18.12 23.30
C THR A 178 18.13 19.22 24.29
N ALA A 179 18.21 18.98 25.59
CA ALA A 179 17.95 20.01 26.59
C ALA A 179 18.92 21.21 26.42
N SER A 180 18.39 22.42 26.55
CA SER A 180 19.16 23.68 26.54
C SER A 180 20.21 23.75 27.68
N SER A 181 20.04 22.94 28.74
CA SER A 181 20.98 22.83 29.85
C SER A 181 22.13 21.85 29.63
N SER A 182 22.19 21.18 28.48
CA SER A 182 23.21 20.17 28.17
C SER A 182 24.62 20.75 28.24
N LYS A 183 25.50 20.12 29.03
CA LYS A 183 26.89 20.59 29.21
C LYS A 183 27.70 20.46 27.92
N TRP A 184 27.54 19.35 27.21
CA TRP A 184 28.23 19.08 25.95
C TRP A 184 27.86 20.09 24.87
N LEU A 185 26.63 20.61 24.86
CA LEU A 185 26.17 21.62 23.91
C LEU A 185 26.88 22.97 24.11
N ARG A 186 27.33 23.29 25.33
CA ARG A 186 28.18 24.47 25.58
C ARG A 186 29.59 24.31 25.03
N LEU A 187 30.10 23.08 25.02
CA LEU A 187 31.42 22.76 24.43
C LEU A 187 31.34 22.68 22.89
N HIS A 188 30.19 22.26 22.37
CA HIS A 188 29.93 22.04 20.95
C HIS A 188 28.72 22.86 20.44
N PRO A 189 28.79 24.22 20.50
CA PRO A 189 27.68 25.09 20.10
C PRO A 189 27.30 24.97 18.61
N GLU A 190 28.19 24.42 17.77
CA GLU A 190 27.94 24.13 16.36
C GLU A 190 26.87 23.06 16.11
N CYS A 191 26.54 22.27 17.14
CA CYS A 191 25.51 21.22 17.09
C CYS A 191 24.08 21.77 17.11
N GLY A 192 23.88 23.02 17.53
CA GLY A 192 22.60 23.71 17.45
C GLY A 192 22.53 24.65 16.23
N PHE A 193 21.31 25.02 15.84
CA PHE A 193 21.10 26.17 14.95
C PHE A 193 21.37 27.45 15.75
N ASN A 194 22.47 28.15 15.48
CA ASN A 194 22.90 29.33 16.21
C ASN A 194 23.11 30.55 15.30
N LEU A 195 23.30 31.73 15.88
CA LEU A 195 23.37 32.98 15.09
C LEU A 195 24.65 33.16 14.25
N VAL A 196 25.61 32.23 14.35
CA VAL A 196 26.84 32.20 13.53
C VAL A 196 26.67 31.23 12.35
N ASN A 197 26.26 29.99 12.61
CA ASN A 197 26.08 28.97 11.57
C ASN A 197 24.73 29.07 10.83
N SER A 198 23.75 29.78 11.41
CA SER A 198 22.39 29.96 10.89
C SER A 198 22.00 31.45 10.90
N PRO A 199 22.72 32.30 10.15
CA PRO A 199 22.58 33.77 10.23
C PRO A 199 21.22 34.29 9.74
N HIS A 200 20.45 33.50 8.97
CA HIS A 200 19.07 33.83 8.60
C HIS A 200 18.14 33.96 9.82
N LEU A 201 18.47 33.33 10.96
CA LEU A 201 17.68 33.39 12.20
C LEU A 201 17.90 34.68 13.00
N ARG A 202 18.85 35.55 12.62
CA ARG A 202 19.19 36.77 13.38
C ARG A 202 17.99 37.71 13.55
N ALA A 203 17.21 37.94 12.49
CA ALA A 203 16.02 38.79 12.57
C ALA A 203 14.96 38.21 13.54
N ALA A 204 14.78 36.89 13.52
CA ALA A 204 13.86 36.20 14.43
C ALA A 204 14.30 36.28 15.89
N TRP A 205 15.60 36.15 16.16
CA TRP A 205 16.15 36.32 17.51
C TRP A 205 15.97 37.74 18.04
N VAL A 206 16.16 38.76 17.20
CA VAL A 206 15.91 40.16 17.58
C VAL A 206 14.46 40.36 18.02
N LEU A 207 13.51 39.78 17.29
CA LEU A 207 12.09 39.78 17.67
C LEU A 207 11.86 39.03 18.99
N ASP A 208 12.43 37.83 19.16
CA ASP A 208 12.29 37.03 20.39
C ASP A 208 12.77 37.77 21.64
N ARG A 209 13.91 38.49 21.56
CA ARG A 209 14.40 39.32 22.66
C ARG A 209 13.49 40.51 22.94
N ALA A 210 12.98 41.18 21.92
CA ALA A 210 12.04 42.28 22.13
C ALA A 210 10.75 41.82 22.84
N LEU A 211 10.24 40.63 22.50
CA LEU A 211 9.08 40.03 23.17
C LEU A 211 9.36 39.65 24.63
N TRP A 212 10.58 39.21 24.94
CA TRP A 212 11.01 39.00 26.33
C TRP A 212 11.00 40.31 27.13
N HIS A 213 11.58 41.38 26.58
CA HIS A 213 11.57 42.70 27.22
C HIS A 213 10.15 43.23 27.41
N LEU A 214 9.29 43.10 26.41
CA LEU A 214 7.86 43.43 26.52
C LEU A 214 7.18 42.62 27.64
N SER A 215 7.49 41.32 27.76
CA SER A 215 6.96 40.49 28.86
C SER A 215 7.36 41.01 30.24
N GLY A 216 8.61 41.46 30.39
CA GLY A 216 9.10 42.09 31.62
C GLY A 216 8.41 43.42 31.92
N GLU A 217 8.22 44.27 30.92
CA GLU A 217 7.50 45.55 31.05
C GLU A 217 6.03 45.36 31.43
N LEU A 218 5.37 44.34 30.87
CA LEU A 218 4.01 43.95 31.23
C LEU A 218 3.93 43.44 32.66
N ALA A 219 4.86 42.56 33.06
CA ALA A 219 4.93 42.06 34.43
C ALA A 219 5.16 43.19 35.45
N ASP A 220 5.92 44.22 35.08
CA ASP A 220 6.16 45.42 35.89
C ASP A 220 5.01 46.46 35.80
N GLY A 221 3.95 46.19 35.00
CA GLY A 221 2.74 47.02 34.91
C GLY A 221 2.85 48.27 34.02
N ARG A 222 3.90 48.42 33.22
CA ARG A 222 4.20 49.67 32.48
C ARG A 222 3.20 50.02 31.38
N HIS A 223 2.45 49.04 30.88
CA HIS A 223 1.47 49.23 29.80
C HIS A 223 0.00 49.24 30.28
N ALA A 224 -0.23 49.21 31.60
CA ALA A 224 -1.58 49.17 32.16
C ALA A 224 -2.43 50.40 31.75
N GLU A 225 -1.83 51.59 31.71
CA GLU A 225 -2.51 52.85 31.30
C GLU A 225 -2.93 52.86 29.82
N ARG A 226 -2.36 51.96 29.00
CA ARG A 226 -2.72 51.78 27.58
C ARG A 226 -3.73 50.66 27.36
N GLY A 227 -4.31 50.12 28.43
CA GLY A 227 -5.29 49.02 28.37
C GLY A 227 -4.65 47.64 28.20
N LEU A 228 -3.35 47.49 28.45
CA LEU A 228 -2.64 46.21 28.41
C LEU A 228 -2.01 45.88 29.78
N PRO A 229 -2.80 45.41 30.76
CA PRO A 229 -2.29 44.97 32.06
C PRO A 229 -1.60 43.60 31.98
N ALA A 230 -0.84 43.22 33.03
CA ALA A 230 -0.24 41.89 33.14
C ALA A 230 -1.29 40.75 33.08
N LEU A 231 -2.50 40.99 33.58
CA LEU A 231 -3.60 40.03 33.54
C LEU A 231 -4.50 40.26 32.32
N ILE A 232 -4.34 39.43 31.30
CA ILE A 232 -5.12 39.51 30.05
C ILE A 232 -6.43 38.71 30.24
N LEU A 233 -7.59 39.38 30.13
CA LEU A 233 -8.90 38.78 30.44
C LEU A 233 -9.93 38.86 29.31
N ASN A 234 -9.72 39.73 28.32
CA ASN A 234 -10.74 40.05 27.34
C ASN A 234 -10.14 40.47 25.99
N GLN A 235 -11.02 40.58 24.99
CA GLN A 235 -10.64 40.95 23.63
C GLN A 235 -10.07 42.38 23.52
N GLN A 236 -10.44 43.29 24.43
CA GLN A 236 -9.89 44.66 24.43
C GLN A 236 -8.40 44.65 24.77
N HIS A 237 -7.98 43.87 25.77
CA HIS A 237 -6.56 43.70 26.11
C HIS A 237 -5.80 43.05 24.94
N VAL A 238 -6.40 42.08 24.24
CA VAL A 238 -5.79 41.45 23.04
C VAL A 238 -5.62 42.47 21.91
N ASN A 239 -6.58 43.36 21.70
CA ASN A 239 -6.47 44.41 20.69
C ASN A 239 -5.41 45.46 21.09
N ALA A 240 -5.31 45.80 22.38
CA ALA A 240 -4.24 46.66 22.90
C ALA A 240 -2.85 46.03 22.67
N LEU A 241 -2.72 44.71 22.88
CA LEU A 241 -1.50 43.96 22.55
C LEU A 241 -1.12 44.09 21.08
N ARG A 242 -2.07 43.96 20.16
CA ARG A 242 -1.82 44.18 18.72
C ARG A 242 -1.27 45.57 18.45
N GLY A 243 -1.85 46.61 19.06
CA GLY A 243 -1.36 47.98 18.94
C GLY A 243 0.08 48.13 19.42
N VAL A 244 0.40 47.63 20.62
CA VAL A 244 1.75 47.68 21.20
C VAL A 244 2.78 46.95 20.32
N LEU A 245 2.43 45.76 19.80
CA LEU A 245 3.31 45.01 18.91
C LEU A 245 3.67 45.81 17.65
N TRP A 246 2.70 46.47 17.02
CA TRP A 246 2.92 47.25 15.81
C TRP A 246 3.69 48.55 16.07
N GLU A 247 3.25 49.34 17.03
CA GLU A 247 3.75 50.70 17.27
C GLU A 247 5.11 50.71 17.96
N GLU A 248 5.37 49.76 18.87
CA GLU A 248 6.56 49.80 19.74
C GLU A 248 7.55 48.67 19.50
N VAL A 249 7.09 47.50 19.05
CA VAL A 249 7.99 46.38 18.76
C VAL A 249 8.44 46.43 17.30
N PHE A 250 7.57 46.14 16.33
CA PHE A 250 7.96 46.00 14.93
C PHE A 250 8.55 47.29 14.33
N LEU A 251 7.93 48.45 14.60
CA LEU A 251 8.41 49.73 14.09
C LEU A 251 9.80 50.09 14.64
N ARG A 252 10.04 49.83 15.94
CA ARG A 252 11.34 50.10 16.59
C ARG A 252 12.43 49.17 16.09
N LEU A 253 12.11 47.89 15.89
CA LEU A 253 13.09 46.87 15.50
C LEU A 253 13.59 47.00 14.05
N ARG A 254 12.80 47.60 13.15
CA ARG A 254 13.16 47.79 11.73
C ARG A 254 13.69 46.51 11.08
N LEU A 255 12.97 45.40 11.24
CA LEU A 255 13.45 44.07 10.81
C LEU A 255 13.71 43.97 9.30
N TRP A 256 13.06 44.82 8.50
CA TRP A 256 13.25 44.90 7.05
C TRP A 256 14.69 45.26 6.65
N GLU A 257 15.45 45.94 7.52
CA GLU A 257 16.84 46.29 7.25
C GLU A 257 17.71 45.03 7.04
N PHE A 258 17.35 43.88 7.61
CA PHE A 258 18.06 42.61 7.38
C PHE A 258 17.90 42.06 5.96
N GLN A 259 16.90 42.52 5.21
CA GLN A 259 16.62 42.08 3.85
C GLN A 259 16.92 43.15 2.79
N GLN A 260 17.17 44.39 3.20
CA GLN A 260 17.44 45.51 2.29
C GLN A 260 18.91 45.63 1.90
N VAL A 261 19.16 46.23 0.73
CA VAL A 261 20.50 46.63 0.28
C VAL A 261 20.81 48.07 0.73
N ASN A 262 22.07 48.33 1.09
CA ASN A 262 22.54 49.71 1.27
C ASN A 262 22.62 50.42 -0.10
N VAL A 263 21.61 51.22 -0.40
CA VAL A 263 21.46 51.89 -1.71
C VAL A 263 22.68 52.75 -2.03
N GLU A 264 23.14 53.59 -1.11
CA GLU A 264 24.24 54.53 -1.39
C GLU A 264 25.56 53.78 -1.64
N LYS A 265 25.87 52.78 -0.82
CA LYS A 265 27.08 51.96 -0.98
C LYS A 265 27.05 51.14 -2.28
N ALA A 266 25.90 50.59 -2.65
CA ALA A 266 25.73 49.84 -3.88
C ALA A 266 25.86 50.74 -5.12
N VAL A 267 25.27 51.95 -5.09
CA VAL A 267 25.39 52.94 -6.17
C VAL A 267 26.83 53.43 -6.31
N GLU A 268 27.54 53.66 -5.19
CA GLU A 268 28.96 54.04 -5.22
C GLU A 268 29.82 52.93 -5.86
N GLN A 269 29.57 51.67 -5.49
CA GLN A 269 30.25 50.52 -6.10
C GLN A 269 29.95 50.41 -7.60
N PHE A 270 28.69 50.59 -7.98
CA PHE A 270 28.25 50.57 -9.38
C PHE A 270 28.91 51.70 -10.20
N HIS A 271 28.95 52.91 -9.67
CA HIS A 271 29.62 54.06 -10.29
C HIS A 271 31.12 53.80 -10.52
N LYS A 272 31.82 53.23 -9.53
CA LYS A 272 33.24 52.85 -9.65
C LYS A 272 33.45 51.81 -10.75
N LEU A 273 32.57 50.82 -10.86
CA LEU A 273 32.65 49.78 -11.90
C LEU A 273 32.37 50.34 -13.30
N LEU A 274 31.34 51.17 -13.46
CA LEU A 274 31.04 51.86 -14.73
C LEU A 274 32.21 52.73 -15.20
N SER A 275 32.84 53.46 -14.28
CA SER A 275 33.99 54.33 -14.58
C SER A 275 35.25 53.56 -15.00
N SER A 276 35.33 52.26 -14.70
CA SER A 276 36.49 51.40 -15.00
C SER A 276 36.45 50.72 -16.38
N GLY A 277 35.39 50.93 -17.18
CA GLY A 277 35.30 50.49 -18.57
C GLY A 277 35.14 48.99 -18.82
N ARG A 278 34.89 48.17 -17.79
CA ARG A 278 34.69 46.71 -17.94
C ARG A 278 33.24 46.38 -18.27
N THR A 279 32.90 46.26 -19.55
CA THR A 279 31.62 45.69 -20.00
C THR A 279 31.79 44.21 -20.36
N ALA A 280 31.02 43.33 -19.72
CA ALA A 280 30.98 41.90 -20.07
C ALA A 280 29.96 41.62 -21.20
N PRO A 281 30.19 40.63 -22.08
CA PRO A 281 29.26 40.26 -23.15
C PRO A 281 27.95 39.67 -22.61
N LEU A 282 26.87 39.79 -23.41
CA LEU A 282 25.50 39.37 -23.09
C LEU A 282 25.30 37.85 -23.29
N PRO A 283 24.73 37.11 -22.32
CA PRO A 283 24.02 35.87 -22.60
C PRO A 283 22.59 36.17 -23.10
N GLU A 284 22.04 35.32 -23.97
CA GLU A 284 20.67 35.44 -24.48
C GLU A 284 19.63 35.16 -23.38
N GLY A 285 18.94 36.19 -22.91
CA GLY A 285 17.79 36.11 -22.00
C GLY A 285 17.55 37.38 -21.18
N GLN A 286 16.29 37.76 -20.94
CA GLN A 286 15.94 38.88 -20.05
C GLN A 286 16.26 38.52 -18.59
N GLN A 287 17.43 38.90 -18.08
CA GLN A 287 17.75 38.77 -16.65
C GLN A 287 17.16 39.95 -15.87
N GLN A 288 16.37 39.67 -14.83
CA GLN A 288 15.78 40.64 -13.92
C GLN A 288 16.72 40.86 -12.72
N LEU A 289 16.98 42.11 -12.31
CA LEU A 289 17.81 42.38 -11.12
C LEU A 289 17.07 41.94 -9.85
N ARG A 290 17.69 41.03 -9.07
CA ARG A 290 17.14 40.50 -7.81
C ARG A 290 18.07 40.77 -6.63
N LEU A 291 17.49 40.86 -5.44
CA LEU A 291 18.23 40.90 -4.19
C LEU A 291 18.87 39.54 -3.89
N VAL A 292 20.10 39.55 -3.41
CA VAL A 292 20.88 38.40 -2.97
C VAL A 292 21.08 38.52 -1.47
N THR A 293 20.46 37.63 -0.71
CA THR A 293 20.48 37.62 0.77
C THR A 293 21.90 37.62 1.31
N ASP A 294 22.16 38.39 2.36
CA ASP A 294 23.48 38.42 3.02
C ASP A 294 23.78 37.07 3.68
N PRO A 295 24.86 36.38 3.31
CA PRO A 295 25.29 35.15 3.97
C PRO A 295 25.60 35.34 5.46
N GLN A 296 25.83 36.58 5.92
CA GLN A 296 26.07 36.89 7.33
C GLN A 296 24.83 37.45 8.05
N GLY A 297 23.69 37.62 7.37
CA GLY A 297 22.45 38.12 7.96
C GLY A 297 22.60 39.47 8.67
N ARG A 298 23.32 40.43 8.08
CA ARG A 298 23.51 41.78 8.64
C ARG A 298 22.47 42.75 8.10
N ARG A 299 22.17 43.79 8.89
CA ARG A 299 21.37 44.94 8.43
C ARG A 299 22.06 45.63 7.27
N PHE A 300 21.30 45.92 6.22
CA PHE A 300 21.74 46.45 4.94
C PHE A 300 22.85 45.62 4.26
N GLY A 301 22.95 44.35 4.61
CA GLY A 301 23.96 43.42 4.10
C GLY A 301 23.59 42.77 2.75
N THR A 302 22.30 42.72 2.42
CA THR A 302 21.81 42.18 1.15
C THR A 302 22.46 42.91 -0.02
N ALA A 303 22.82 42.18 -1.06
CA ALA A 303 23.49 42.72 -2.24
C ALA A 303 22.63 42.53 -3.50
N VAL A 304 23.10 43.07 -4.62
CA VAL A 304 22.60 42.75 -5.96
C VAL A 304 23.78 42.28 -6.80
N ASP A 305 23.54 41.43 -7.79
CA ASP A 305 24.61 41.06 -8.73
C ASP A 305 25.00 42.27 -9.58
N MET A 306 26.21 42.76 -9.36
CA MET A 306 26.75 43.92 -10.05
C MET A 306 26.97 43.63 -11.54
N LYS A 307 27.18 42.37 -11.95
CA LYS A 307 27.29 42.02 -13.37
C LYS A 307 25.95 42.22 -14.08
N SER A 308 24.87 41.67 -13.49
CA SER A 308 23.50 41.88 -13.96
C SER A 308 23.12 43.38 -13.98
N ALA A 309 23.50 44.14 -12.94
CA ALA A 309 23.25 45.58 -12.88
C ALA A 309 23.95 46.35 -14.03
N LEU A 310 25.22 46.04 -14.33
CA LEU A 310 25.97 46.67 -15.43
C LEU A 310 25.45 46.27 -16.82
N GLN A 311 24.76 45.14 -16.93
CA GLN A 311 24.09 44.74 -18.17
C GLN A 311 22.76 45.46 -18.37
N LEU A 312 21.96 45.59 -17.30
CA LEU A 312 20.64 46.20 -17.32
C LEU A 312 20.68 47.73 -17.44
N PHE A 313 21.62 48.37 -16.76
CA PHE A 313 21.74 49.83 -16.72
C PHE A 313 23.02 50.24 -17.45
N ARG A 314 22.90 50.52 -18.75
CA ARG A 314 24.02 50.99 -19.58
C ARG A 314 23.92 52.49 -19.87
N PRO A 315 25.00 53.27 -19.68
CA PRO A 315 25.03 54.67 -20.07
C PRO A 315 25.06 54.78 -21.60
N HIS A 316 24.45 55.83 -22.16
CA HIS A 316 24.41 56.05 -23.61
C HIS A 316 25.76 56.53 -24.18
N SER A 317 26.58 57.19 -23.35
CA SER A 317 27.96 57.56 -23.65
C SER A 317 28.84 57.55 -22.38
N SER A 318 30.16 57.75 -22.52
CA SER A 318 31.08 57.91 -21.38
C SER A 318 31.06 59.32 -20.76
N SER A 319 30.06 60.14 -21.08
CA SER A 319 29.94 61.49 -20.50
C SER A 319 29.64 61.39 -18.99
N PRO A 320 30.17 62.31 -18.16
CA PRO A 320 29.84 62.36 -16.73
C PRO A 320 28.32 62.48 -16.47
N SER A 321 27.57 63.13 -17.36
CA SER A 321 26.12 63.31 -17.25
C SER A 321 25.38 61.98 -17.43
N ASP A 322 25.76 61.19 -18.44
CA ASP A 322 25.12 59.92 -18.78
C ASP A 322 25.42 58.85 -17.71
N LEU A 323 26.63 58.89 -17.14
CA LEU A 323 27.01 58.03 -16.01
C LEU A 323 26.17 58.34 -14.77
N GLN A 324 25.93 59.63 -14.49
CA GLN A 324 25.13 60.07 -13.36
C GLN A 324 23.65 59.71 -13.51
N GLU A 325 23.09 59.87 -14.71
CA GLU A 325 21.72 59.46 -15.03
C GLU A 325 21.53 57.95 -14.87
N CYS A 326 22.48 57.16 -15.38
CA CYS A 326 22.49 55.70 -15.24
C CYS A 326 22.55 55.24 -13.77
N CYS A 327 23.40 55.89 -12.96
CA CYS A 327 23.44 55.66 -11.51
C CYS A 327 22.11 56.05 -10.83
N GLY A 328 21.43 57.09 -11.34
CA GLY A 328 20.10 57.50 -10.88
C GLY A 328 19.03 56.43 -11.13
N TRP A 329 19.01 55.81 -12.32
CA TRP A 329 18.10 54.71 -12.63
C TRP A 329 18.36 53.47 -11.77
N PHE A 330 19.63 53.11 -11.59
CA PHE A 330 20.01 52.01 -10.70
C PHE A 330 19.59 52.29 -9.25
N LYS A 331 19.85 53.50 -8.75
CA LYS A 331 19.41 53.96 -7.42
C LYS A 331 17.91 53.81 -7.23
N LYS A 332 17.11 54.25 -8.22
CA LYS A 332 15.65 54.11 -8.19
C LYS A 332 15.23 52.64 -8.13
N ARG A 333 15.84 51.77 -8.93
CA ARG A 333 15.52 50.33 -8.90
C ARG A 333 15.87 49.68 -7.56
N LEU A 334 17.00 50.05 -6.94
CA LEU A 334 17.33 49.57 -5.60
C LEU A 334 16.34 50.05 -4.54
N GLN A 335 15.84 51.28 -4.65
CA GLN A 335 14.78 51.80 -3.76
C GLN A 335 13.46 51.04 -3.95
N GLU A 336 13.10 50.69 -5.20
CA GLU A 336 11.94 49.83 -5.49
C GLU A 336 12.10 48.44 -4.86
N LEU A 337 13.24 47.78 -5.06
CA LEU A 337 13.54 46.47 -4.45
C LEU A 337 13.51 46.52 -2.90
N ASN A 338 14.05 47.58 -2.31
CA ASN A 338 13.96 47.78 -0.85
C ASN A 338 12.51 48.00 -0.38
N SER A 339 11.68 48.67 -1.18
CA SER A 339 10.25 48.85 -0.91
C SER A 339 9.47 47.53 -1.03
N GLU A 340 9.80 46.68 -2.00
CA GLU A 340 9.26 45.33 -2.14
C GLU A 340 9.61 44.48 -0.91
N SER A 341 10.88 44.46 -0.49
CA SER A 341 11.33 43.75 0.72
C SER A 341 10.68 44.31 2.01
N TYR A 342 10.47 45.63 2.09
CA TYR A 342 9.73 46.22 3.21
C TYR A 342 8.29 45.69 3.31
N LYS A 343 7.59 45.59 2.17
CA LYS A 343 6.22 45.03 2.13
C LYS A 343 6.19 43.56 2.52
N GLU A 344 7.17 42.79 2.08
CA GLU A 344 7.31 41.37 2.44
C GLU A 344 7.54 41.20 3.96
N MET A 345 8.47 41.97 4.54
CA MET A 345 8.68 41.97 5.98
C MET A 345 7.45 42.45 6.77
N ALA A 346 6.71 43.44 6.25
CA ALA A 346 5.47 43.89 6.87
C ALA A 346 4.43 42.77 6.92
N TYR A 347 4.31 41.98 5.85
CA TYR A 347 3.48 40.78 5.85
C TYR A 347 3.95 39.74 6.88
N HIS A 348 5.26 39.49 7.00
CA HIS A 348 5.78 38.58 8.05
C HIS A 348 5.52 39.10 9.47
N ALA A 349 5.62 40.40 9.71
CA ALA A 349 5.28 41.02 10.99
C ALA A 349 3.79 40.86 11.33
N GLU A 350 2.91 40.93 10.32
CA GLU A 350 1.49 40.66 10.49
C GLU A 350 1.23 39.20 10.88
N GLN A 351 1.86 38.24 10.19
CA GLN A 351 1.75 36.82 10.55
C GLN A 351 2.30 36.56 11.96
N ALA A 352 3.46 37.12 12.30
CA ALA A 352 4.01 37.05 13.65
C ALA A 352 3.05 37.61 14.71
N THR A 353 2.41 38.75 14.43
CA THR A 353 1.41 39.32 15.32
C THR A 353 0.22 38.37 15.53
N ASN A 354 -0.26 37.75 14.44
CA ASN A 354 -1.37 36.80 14.51
C ASN A 354 -1.01 35.56 15.34
N CYS A 355 0.17 34.99 15.14
CA CYS A 355 0.64 33.84 15.90
C CYS A 355 0.85 34.19 17.38
N ILE A 356 1.52 35.31 17.70
CA ILE A 356 1.70 35.77 19.08
C ILE A 356 0.35 35.94 19.79
N VAL A 357 -0.60 36.61 19.13
CA VAL A 357 -1.95 36.80 19.68
C VAL A 357 -2.67 35.47 19.84
N GLY A 358 -2.58 34.56 18.85
CA GLY A 358 -3.14 33.22 18.93
C GLY A 358 -2.62 32.44 20.12
N THR A 359 -1.30 32.47 20.36
CA THR A 359 -0.66 31.86 21.54
C THR A 359 -1.19 32.46 22.84
N VAL A 360 -1.26 33.80 22.95
CA VAL A 360 -1.76 34.46 24.16
C VAL A 360 -3.23 34.12 24.41
N VAL A 361 -4.06 34.12 23.36
CA VAL A 361 -5.47 33.73 23.46
C VAL A 361 -5.57 32.28 23.95
N TYR A 362 -4.81 31.36 23.38
CA TYR A 362 -4.81 29.96 23.83
C TYR A 362 -4.34 29.82 25.28
N GLU A 363 -3.16 30.35 25.63
CA GLU A 363 -2.54 30.14 26.93
C GLU A 363 -3.25 30.82 28.10
N ARG A 364 -4.04 31.87 27.83
CA ARG A 364 -4.68 32.70 28.87
C ARG A 364 -6.21 32.73 28.81
N LEU A 365 -6.81 32.72 27.62
CA LEU A 365 -8.24 32.99 27.43
C LEU A 365 -9.05 31.76 27.01
N ALA A 366 -8.53 30.89 26.14
CA ALA A 366 -9.24 29.72 25.65
C ALA A 366 -9.61 28.77 26.79
N GLU A 367 -10.85 28.27 26.81
CA GLU A 367 -11.35 27.41 27.90
C GLU A 367 -10.54 26.12 28.05
N ASP A 368 -10.08 25.58 26.92
CA ASP A 368 -9.28 24.36 26.78
C ASP A 368 -7.76 24.61 26.81
N GLY A 369 -7.33 25.85 27.06
CA GLY A 369 -5.92 26.23 27.20
C GLY A 369 -5.40 26.15 28.64
N PRO A 370 -4.08 26.28 28.87
CA PRO A 370 -3.44 26.08 30.17
C PRO A 370 -3.75 27.13 31.26
N LYS A 371 -4.41 28.24 30.93
CA LYS A 371 -4.82 29.31 31.87
C LYS A 371 -3.67 29.82 32.76
N LEU A 372 -2.53 30.18 32.16
CA LEU A 372 -1.28 30.54 32.88
C LEU A 372 -1.35 31.82 33.76
N GLY A 373 -2.51 32.47 33.92
CA GLY A 373 -2.68 33.60 34.82
C GLY A 373 -2.06 34.92 34.31
N PRO A 374 -1.51 35.80 35.17
CA PRO A 374 -0.88 37.05 34.75
C PRO A 374 0.49 36.82 34.08
N VAL A 375 0.91 37.73 33.20
CA VAL A 375 2.26 37.71 32.60
C VAL A 375 3.29 37.96 33.69
N THR A 376 4.24 37.04 33.82
CA THR A 376 5.36 37.14 34.76
C THR A 376 6.68 36.79 34.06
N ARG A 377 7.81 36.96 34.75
CA ARG A 377 9.11 36.50 34.24
C ARG A 377 9.20 34.96 34.16
N LYS A 378 8.39 34.24 34.95
CA LYS A 378 8.28 32.78 34.91
C LYS A 378 7.38 32.32 33.76
N ASP A 379 6.25 33.00 33.61
CA ASP A 379 5.21 32.75 32.60
C ASP A 379 5.11 33.98 31.67
N PRO A 380 6.06 34.14 30.73
CA PRO A 380 6.15 35.31 29.86
C PRO A 380 4.95 35.41 28.91
N LEU A 381 4.88 36.51 28.14
CA LEU A 381 3.79 36.73 27.19
C LEU A 381 3.72 35.63 26.13
N VAL A 382 4.88 35.15 25.67
CA VAL A 382 5.04 34.02 24.75
C VAL A 382 6.33 33.27 25.07
N SER A 383 6.35 31.98 24.74
CA SER A 383 7.53 31.13 24.88
C SER A 383 8.74 31.66 24.10
N ARG A 384 9.94 31.58 24.70
CA ARG A 384 11.19 31.98 24.04
C ARG A 384 11.60 30.96 22.99
N TYR A 385 11.93 31.44 21.80
CA TYR A 385 12.38 30.60 20.68
C TYR A 385 13.88 30.36 20.68
N PHE A 386 14.65 31.10 21.48
CA PHE A 386 16.10 30.96 21.55
C PHE A 386 16.59 30.82 22.99
N THR A 387 17.65 30.04 23.15
CA THR A 387 18.42 30.01 24.39
C THR A 387 19.19 31.33 24.55
N PHE A 388 19.15 31.90 25.76
CA PHE A 388 19.91 33.09 26.12
C PHE A 388 20.67 32.84 27.43
N PRO A 389 21.96 32.43 27.37
CA PRO A 389 22.71 31.98 28.53
C PRO A 389 23.48 33.11 29.26
N PHE A 390 23.16 34.38 28.98
CA PHE A 390 23.86 35.54 29.53
C PHE A 390 23.04 36.24 30.61
N GLU A 391 23.69 37.12 31.38
CA GLU A 391 23.00 38.02 32.31
C GLU A 391 22.03 38.96 31.57
N GLU A 392 20.98 39.39 32.26
CA GLU A 392 19.97 40.28 31.69
C GLU A 392 20.58 41.63 31.34
N MET A 393 20.36 42.07 30.10
CA MET A 393 20.91 43.29 29.51
C MET A 393 19.79 44.10 28.87
N THR A 394 20.00 45.39 28.58
CA THR A 394 19.02 46.14 27.79
C THR A 394 18.97 45.59 26.35
N LEU A 395 17.84 45.74 25.66
CA LEU A 395 17.71 45.29 24.26
C LEU A 395 18.83 45.83 23.37
N ASP A 396 19.22 47.11 23.53
CA ASP A 396 20.29 47.74 22.74
C ASP A 396 21.68 47.12 23.03
N GLN A 397 21.96 46.74 24.28
CA GLN A 397 23.18 46.01 24.64
C GLN A 397 23.16 44.60 24.04
N GLU A 398 22.02 43.91 24.08
CA GLU A 398 21.87 42.59 23.47
C GLU A 398 22.10 42.65 21.96
N MET A 399 21.60 43.68 21.25
CA MET A 399 21.82 43.83 19.80
C MET A 399 23.30 43.84 19.40
N THR A 400 24.20 44.29 20.29
CA THR A 400 25.65 44.27 20.03
C THR A 400 26.21 42.85 19.91
N LEU A 401 25.55 41.85 20.53
CA LEU A 401 25.95 40.44 20.50
C LEU A 401 25.93 39.85 19.09
N LEU A 402 25.12 40.40 18.17
CA LEU A 402 25.10 39.98 16.76
C LEU A 402 26.46 40.16 16.07
N GLY A 403 27.27 41.12 16.55
CA GLY A 403 28.63 41.36 16.07
C GLY A 403 29.72 40.56 16.80
N HIS A 404 29.38 39.83 17.86
CA HIS A 404 30.32 39.07 18.70
C HIS A 404 30.15 37.56 18.48
N GLU A 405 30.87 36.98 17.51
CA GLU A 405 30.73 35.57 17.13
C GLU A 405 30.89 34.57 18.28
N GLU A 406 31.81 34.83 19.23
CA GLU A 406 32.03 33.99 20.42
C GLU A 406 30.80 33.91 21.32
N LYS A 407 30.01 34.98 21.44
CA LYS A 407 28.76 34.97 22.22
C LYS A 407 27.58 34.51 21.38
N ALA A 408 27.51 34.94 20.12
CA ALA A 408 26.43 34.62 19.20
C ALA A 408 26.26 33.12 18.94
N ARG A 409 27.35 32.32 18.97
CA ARG A 409 27.28 30.86 18.81
C ARG A 409 26.53 30.13 19.93
N HIS A 410 26.42 30.74 21.11
CA HIS A 410 25.70 30.15 22.25
C HIS A 410 24.22 30.54 22.30
N ILE A 411 23.75 31.36 21.35
CA ILE A 411 22.34 31.69 21.17
C ILE A 411 21.79 30.71 20.16
N MET A 412 21.01 29.73 20.63
CA MET A 412 20.57 28.58 19.84
C MET A 412 19.06 28.53 19.72
N ALA A 413 18.57 28.14 18.55
CA ALA A 413 17.14 27.99 18.28
C ALA A 413 16.56 26.76 18.99
N HIS A 414 15.41 26.94 19.59
CA HIS A 414 14.63 25.86 20.19
C HIS A 414 13.88 25.06 19.13
N ASN A 415 13.60 23.80 19.43
CA ASN A 415 12.79 22.92 18.60
C ASN A 415 11.30 23.06 18.95
N GLY A 416 10.44 22.42 18.17
CA GLY A 416 9.01 22.36 18.36
C GLY A 416 8.35 21.62 17.21
N TRP A 417 7.09 21.94 16.95
CA TRP A 417 6.36 21.48 15.78
C TRP A 417 5.59 22.63 15.12
N VAL A 418 5.29 22.46 13.83
CA VAL A 418 4.58 23.44 13.00
C VAL A 418 3.42 22.72 12.33
N ALA A 419 2.22 23.29 12.41
CA ALA A 419 1.03 22.68 11.84
C ALA A 419 1.09 22.72 10.29
N GLY A 420 1.01 21.55 9.65
CA GLY A 420 0.95 21.45 8.18
C GLY A 420 2.27 21.78 7.47
N ASP A 421 3.40 21.72 8.17
CA ASP A 421 4.72 21.94 7.59
C ASP A 421 5.17 20.76 6.72
N ASP A 422 6.13 21.02 5.82
CA ASP A 422 6.68 19.98 4.96
C ASP A 422 7.65 19.08 5.75
N PRO A 423 7.32 17.80 6.02
CA PRO A 423 8.16 16.92 6.83
C PRO A 423 9.50 16.56 6.15
N LEU A 424 9.67 16.86 4.85
CA LEU A 424 10.91 16.57 4.13
C LEU A 424 11.95 17.67 4.30
N HIS A 425 11.57 18.84 4.82
CA HIS A 425 12.46 19.99 5.01
C HIS A 425 12.42 20.48 6.46
N SER A 426 13.59 20.81 7.03
CA SER A 426 13.60 21.34 8.38
C SER A 426 13.18 22.81 8.40
N PHE A 427 12.18 23.16 9.21
CA PHE A 427 11.77 24.56 9.43
C PHE A 427 12.86 25.47 10.02
N ALA A 428 13.99 24.93 10.48
CA ALA A 428 15.14 25.71 10.95
C ALA A 428 16.15 26.04 9.83
N GLU A 429 16.05 25.39 8.68
CA GLU A 429 16.95 25.59 7.54
C GLU A 429 16.67 26.90 6.77
N PRO A 430 17.65 27.42 6.02
CA PRO A 430 17.45 28.61 5.18
C PRO A 430 16.31 28.42 4.18
N GLY A 431 15.44 29.44 4.07
CA GLY A 431 14.26 29.41 3.21
C GLY A 431 12.94 29.35 4.00
N SER A 432 12.97 28.83 5.24
CA SER A 432 11.84 28.89 6.16
C SER A 432 11.76 30.23 6.90
N GLN A 433 10.55 30.72 7.14
CA GLN A 433 10.26 31.93 7.93
C GLN A 433 9.58 31.63 9.27
N VAL A 434 9.47 30.36 9.67
CA VAL A 434 8.73 29.89 10.86
C VAL A 434 9.15 30.62 12.14
N TYR A 435 10.46 30.76 12.38
CA TYR A 435 10.97 31.44 13.57
C TYR A 435 10.65 32.94 13.57
N LEU A 436 10.72 33.60 12.40
CA LEU A 436 10.42 35.03 12.26
C LEU A 436 8.93 35.31 12.40
N ARG A 437 8.11 34.46 11.78
CA ARG A 437 6.64 34.54 11.79
C ARG A 437 6.01 33.96 13.05
N ARG A 438 6.80 33.44 13.98
CA ARG A 438 6.31 32.88 15.25
C ARG A 438 5.31 31.71 15.06
N GLU A 439 5.48 30.95 13.99
CA GLU A 439 4.59 29.83 13.62
C GLU A 439 4.90 28.55 14.42
N LEU A 440 6.02 28.51 15.15
CA LEU A 440 6.49 27.34 15.91
C LEU A 440 5.74 27.18 17.23
N VAL A 441 5.14 26.02 17.45
CA VAL A 441 4.75 25.58 18.80
C VAL A 441 6.00 25.09 19.50
N CYS A 442 6.65 26.02 20.21
CA CYS A 442 8.03 25.89 20.68
C CYS A 442 8.14 25.11 22.00
N TRP A 443 9.08 24.18 22.08
CA TRP A 443 9.51 23.54 23.32
C TRP A 443 10.65 24.34 23.94
N GLY A 444 10.30 25.27 24.83
CA GLY A 444 11.19 26.33 25.34
C GLY A 444 12.43 25.86 26.13
N ASP A 445 12.57 24.56 26.37
CA ASP A 445 13.67 23.93 27.08
C ASP A 445 14.58 23.09 26.17
N SER A 446 14.22 22.93 24.89
CA SER A 446 14.78 21.96 23.97
C SER A 446 15.41 22.64 22.76
N VAL A 447 16.72 22.53 22.58
CA VAL A 447 17.48 23.09 21.44
C VAL A 447 17.40 22.17 20.23
N LYS A 448 17.08 22.73 19.05
CA LYS A 448 17.07 22.00 17.76
C LYS A 448 18.48 21.61 17.34
N LEU A 449 18.68 20.34 17.02
CA LEU A 449 19.97 19.80 16.58
C LEU A 449 20.18 19.98 15.07
N ARG A 450 21.39 20.42 14.69
CA ARG A 450 21.78 20.78 13.31
C ARG A 450 22.76 19.75 12.73
N TYR A 451 22.23 18.70 12.11
CA TYR A 451 23.04 17.64 11.49
C TYR A 451 23.72 18.07 10.18
N GLY A 452 23.11 18.96 9.41
CA GLY A 452 23.55 19.31 8.06
C GLY A 452 23.22 18.24 7.02
N ALA A 453 23.84 18.33 5.84
CA ALA A 453 23.67 17.38 4.74
C ALA A 453 24.38 16.04 5.02
N GLY A 454 25.40 16.02 5.88
CA GLY A 454 26.08 14.79 6.28
C GLY A 454 27.00 14.96 7.49
N PRO A 455 27.70 13.88 7.89
CA PRO A 455 28.57 13.88 9.08
C PRO A 455 29.63 14.99 9.11
N GLN A 456 30.12 15.43 7.95
CA GLN A 456 31.12 16.48 7.82
C GLN A 456 30.65 17.86 8.31
N ASP A 457 29.35 18.15 8.30
CA ASP A 457 28.81 19.47 8.66
C ASP A 457 28.71 19.66 10.18
N CYS A 458 28.63 18.56 10.93
CA CYS A 458 28.67 18.55 12.39
C CYS A 458 29.19 17.20 12.95
N PRO A 459 30.50 16.92 12.84
CA PRO A 459 31.04 15.58 13.13
C PRO A 459 30.78 15.09 14.56
N TYR A 460 30.84 16.00 15.55
CA TYR A 460 30.58 15.67 16.94
C TYR A 460 29.14 15.19 17.14
N LEU A 461 28.15 15.92 16.63
CA LEU A 461 26.74 15.58 16.78
C LEU A 461 26.43 14.19 16.20
N TRP A 462 26.92 13.92 15.00
CA TRP A 462 26.75 12.62 14.35
C TRP A 462 27.37 11.48 15.15
N ALA A 463 28.60 11.67 15.66
CA ALA A 463 29.26 10.66 16.48
C ALA A 463 28.54 10.43 17.82
N HIS A 464 28.09 11.51 18.47
CA HIS A 464 27.36 11.47 19.73
C HIS A 464 26.02 10.74 19.58
N MET A 465 25.25 11.07 18.55
CA MET A 465 23.94 10.46 18.29
C MET A 465 24.06 9.02 17.80
N ARG A 466 25.06 8.71 16.97
CA ARG A 466 25.38 7.32 16.62
C ARG A 466 25.66 6.51 17.88
N LYS A 467 26.46 7.04 18.81
CA LYS A 467 26.80 6.32 20.04
C LYS A 467 25.58 6.09 20.93
N TYR A 468 24.72 7.10 21.04
CA TYR A 468 23.42 6.99 21.71
C TYR A 468 22.59 5.85 21.10
N THR A 469 22.41 5.85 19.77
CA THR A 469 21.66 4.81 19.07
C THR A 469 22.26 3.41 19.28
N GLU A 470 23.59 3.29 19.25
CA GLU A 470 24.28 2.02 19.49
C GLU A 470 24.07 1.48 20.92
N ILE A 471 24.09 2.35 21.94
CA ILE A 471 23.80 1.99 23.33
C ILE A 471 22.35 1.48 23.44
N THR A 472 21.40 2.19 22.84
CA THR A 472 19.99 1.80 22.84
C THR A 472 19.78 0.43 22.18
N ALA A 473 20.29 0.24 20.95
CA ALA A 473 20.14 -1.02 20.20
C ALA A 473 20.80 -2.23 20.89
N LYS A 474 21.87 -1.99 21.65
CA LYS A 474 22.53 -3.04 22.45
C LYS A 474 21.60 -3.58 23.54
N HIS A 475 20.87 -2.72 24.23
CA HIS A 475 20.12 -3.08 25.43
C HIS A 475 18.63 -3.36 25.19
N PHE A 476 18.01 -2.75 24.17
CA PHE A 476 16.58 -2.88 23.87
C PHE A 476 16.31 -3.71 22.62
N HIS A 477 15.09 -4.24 22.49
CA HIS A 477 14.64 -5.07 21.37
C HIS A 477 14.17 -4.25 20.16
N GLY A 478 13.95 -2.96 20.37
CA GLY A 478 13.39 -2.05 19.38
C GLY A 478 13.46 -0.60 19.85
N VAL A 479 13.10 0.30 18.95
CA VAL A 479 13.07 1.74 19.19
C VAL A 479 11.75 2.36 18.73
N ARG A 480 11.28 3.38 19.46
CA ARG A 480 10.25 4.30 18.98
C ARG A 480 10.93 5.58 18.48
N LEU A 481 10.64 5.97 17.25
CA LEU A 481 11.11 7.23 16.66
C LEU A 481 10.11 8.32 17.04
N ASP A 482 10.52 9.12 18.02
CA ASP A 482 9.77 10.29 18.46
C ASP A 482 9.75 11.36 17.37
N ASN A 483 8.56 11.86 17.05
CA ASN A 483 8.36 12.87 16.01
C ASN A 483 9.18 12.57 14.73
N CYS A 484 8.98 11.36 14.18
CA CYS A 484 9.78 10.83 13.07
C CYS A 484 9.69 11.71 11.83
N HIS A 485 8.53 12.32 11.58
CA HIS A 485 8.29 13.20 10.45
C HIS A 485 9.10 14.51 10.51
N SER A 486 9.54 14.94 11.69
CA SER A 486 10.44 16.12 11.84
C SER A 486 11.93 15.76 11.88
N THR A 487 12.24 14.45 11.80
CA THR A 487 13.62 13.96 11.76
C THR A 487 14.10 13.90 10.32
N PRO A 488 15.22 14.56 9.97
CA PRO A 488 15.76 14.48 8.61
C PRO A 488 16.01 13.03 8.21
N LEU A 489 15.49 12.66 7.04
CA LEU A 489 15.39 11.26 6.64
C LEU A 489 16.76 10.57 6.56
N HIS A 490 17.78 11.26 6.03
CA HIS A 490 19.16 10.75 5.95
C HIS A 490 19.81 10.53 7.32
N VAL A 491 19.41 11.31 8.33
CA VAL A 491 19.87 11.12 9.72
C VAL A 491 19.25 9.86 10.28
N ALA A 492 17.92 9.72 10.20
CA ALA A 492 17.22 8.53 10.70
C ALA A 492 17.70 7.25 10.01
N GLU A 493 17.93 7.27 8.69
CA GLU A 493 18.50 6.15 7.94
C GLU A 493 19.85 5.70 8.51
N ALA A 494 20.78 6.64 8.69
CA ALA A 494 22.11 6.35 9.20
C ALA A 494 22.09 5.83 10.64
N MET A 495 21.25 6.41 11.51
CA MET A 495 21.13 5.96 12.90
C MET A 495 20.51 4.56 12.98
N LEU A 496 19.44 4.29 12.23
CA LEU A 496 18.83 2.96 12.18
C LEU A 496 19.75 1.91 11.55
N ALA A 497 20.57 2.29 10.55
CA ALA A 497 21.59 1.40 10.01
C ALA A 497 22.62 1.01 11.09
N ALA A 498 23.09 1.97 11.90
CA ALA A 498 23.98 1.70 13.03
C ALA A 498 23.30 0.80 14.09
N ALA A 499 22.02 1.03 14.38
CA ALA A 499 21.24 0.22 15.29
C ALA A 499 21.11 -1.24 14.79
N ARG A 500 20.77 -1.42 13.50
CA ARG A 500 20.57 -2.74 12.87
C ARG A 500 21.87 -3.52 12.71
N ALA A 501 23.02 -2.83 12.57
CA ALA A 501 24.32 -3.47 12.59
C ALA A 501 24.61 -4.18 13.94
N ILE A 502 24.08 -3.65 15.04
CA ILE A 502 24.15 -4.28 16.37
C ILE A 502 23.03 -5.31 16.55
N ARG A 503 21.82 -4.98 16.11
CA ARG A 503 20.62 -5.82 16.27
C ARG A 503 19.86 -5.94 14.94
N PRO A 504 20.14 -6.97 14.13
CA PRO A 504 19.51 -7.12 12.82
C PRO A 504 17.97 -7.18 12.87
N ASN A 505 17.41 -7.77 13.93
CA ASN A 505 15.96 -7.92 14.14
C ASN A 505 15.37 -6.77 14.97
N LEU A 506 15.88 -5.54 14.82
CA LEU A 506 15.40 -4.38 15.55
C LEU A 506 13.95 -4.06 15.16
N TYR A 507 13.04 -4.03 16.14
CA TYR A 507 11.67 -3.56 15.93
C TYR A 507 11.64 -2.02 15.92
N VAL A 508 11.04 -1.41 14.91
CA VAL A 508 11.01 0.06 14.76
C VAL A 508 9.57 0.55 14.73
N ILE A 509 9.22 1.39 15.68
CA ILE A 509 7.93 2.09 15.74
C ILE A 509 8.16 3.55 15.40
N ALA A 510 7.27 4.16 14.64
CA ALA A 510 7.36 5.59 14.34
C ALA A 510 6.06 6.32 14.66
N GLU A 511 6.20 7.46 15.32
CA GLU A 511 5.17 8.49 15.35
C GLU A 511 5.28 9.31 14.05
N LEU A 512 4.39 9.04 13.11
CA LEU A 512 4.46 9.53 11.74
C LEU A 512 3.09 10.06 11.29
N PHE A 513 3.02 11.39 11.16
CA PHE A 513 1.82 12.13 10.82
C PHE A 513 2.12 13.16 9.72
N THR A 514 2.38 12.69 8.51
CA THR A 514 2.80 13.58 7.40
C THR A 514 1.62 14.26 6.68
N GLY A 515 0.39 13.90 7.03
CA GLY A 515 -0.83 14.32 6.32
C GLY A 515 -1.00 13.69 4.94
N SER A 516 -0.06 12.84 4.48
CA SER A 516 -0.07 12.19 3.17
C SER A 516 0.42 10.75 3.27
N GLU A 517 -0.42 9.78 2.91
CA GLU A 517 -0.03 8.37 2.91
C GLU A 517 1.14 8.07 1.96
N LEU A 518 1.28 8.87 0.89
CA LEU A 518 2.42 8.77 -0.01
C LEU A 518 3.73 9.13 0.69
N ILE A 519 3.72 10.19 1.51
CA ILE A 519 4.91 10.61 2.26
C ILE A 519 5.16 9.62 3.41
N ASP A 520 4.12 9.15 4.11
CA ASP A 520 4.26 8.09 5.11
C ASP A 520 4.97 6.86 4.52
N ASN A 521 4.57 6.44 3.31
CA ASN A 521 5.20 5.33 2.60
C ASN A 521 6.68 5.58 2.27
N VAL A 522 7.09 6.82 2.00
CA VAL A 522 8.52 7.16 1.80
C VAL A 522 9.31 6.88 3.07
N PHE A 523 8.83 7.34 4.23
CA PHE A 523 9.48 7.09 5.53
C PHE A 523 9.47 5.60 5.88
N VAL A 524 8.31 4.93 5.78
CA VAL A 524 8.16 3.51 6.11
C VAL A 524 9.11 2.66 5.30
N ASN A 525 9.13 2.86 3.98
CA ASN A 525 10.01 2.12 3.09
C ASN A 525 11.46 2.46 3.35
N ARG A 526 11.86 3.74 3.36
CA ARG A 526 13.29 4.09 3.48
C ARG A 526 13.91 3.71 4.81
N LEU A 527 13.18 3.87 5.91
CA LEU A 527 13.66 3.59 7.28
C LEU A 527 13.44 2.13 7.71
N GLY A 528 12.64 1.37 6.95
CA GLY A 528 12.21 0.03 7.34
C GLY A 528 11.39 0.03 8.63
N ILE A 529 10.51 1.02 8.82
CA ILE A 529 9.61 1.10 9.97
C ILE A 529 8.75 -0.17 10.00
N THR A 530 8.66 -0.81 11.16
CA THR A 530 7.84 -2.02 11.33
C THR A 530 6.39 -1.64 11.57
N SER A 531 6.11 -0.71 12.48
CA SER A 531 4.75 -0.27 12.78
C SER A 531 4.65 1.24 12.90
N VAL A 532 3.54 1.80 12.41
CA VAL A 532 3.20 3.21 12.56
C VAL A 532 2.18 3.38 13.68
N VAL A 533 2.41 4.33 14.58
CA VAL A 533 1.49 4.63 15.68
C VAL A 533 0.15 5.17 15.14
N ARG A 534 -0.94 4.63 15.67
CA ARG A 534 -2.32 5.10 15.47
C ARG A 534 -2.97 5.27 16.84
N GLU A 535 -3.77 6.32 17.02
CA GLU A 535 -4.32 6.69 18.32
C GLU A 535 -5.85 6.58 18.32
N ALA A 536 -6.43 5.86 19.26
CA ALA A 536 -7.88 5.76 19.36
C ALA A 536 -8.53 7.09 19.79
N LEU A 537 -7.80 7.93 20.53
CA LEU A 537 -8.25 9.25 20.95
C LEU A 537 -8.26 10.31 19.85
N SER A 538 -7.64 10.04 18.69
CA SER A 538 -7.81 10.93 17.53
C SER A 538 -9.23 10.86 16.96
N ALA A 539 -10.00 9.82 17.29
CA ALA A 539 -11.40 9.73 16.92
C ALA A 539 -12.25 10.71 17.74
N GLY A 540 -12.98 11.58 17.04
CA GLY A 540 -13.93 12.53 17.63
C GLY A 540 -15.32 11.96 17.88
N SER A 541 -15.62 10.76 17.37
CA SER A 541 -16.90 10.06 17.56
C SER A 541 -16.69 8.53 17.54
N SER A 542 -17.72 7.81 18.00
CA SER A 542 -17.77 6.35 17.97
C SER A 542 -17.53 5.79 16.55
N GLN A 543 -18.20 6.40 15.56
CA GLN A 543 -18.05 6.05 14.14
C GLN A 543 -16.62 6.20 13.63
N GLU A 544 -15.93 7.27 14.00
CA GLU A 544 -14.56 7.48 13.56
C GLU A 544 -13.60 6.45 14.17
N GLN A 545 -13.83 6.04 15.43
CA GLN A 545 -13.03 4.99 16.07
C GLN A 545 -13.27 3.62 15.40
N GLY A 546 -14.52 3.30 15.06
CA GLY A 546 -14.87 2.13 14.26
C GLY A 546 -14.18 2.14 12.89
N ARG A 547 -14.14 3.30 12.21
CA ARG A 547 -13.45 3.46 10.92
C ARG A 547 -11.94 3.19 11.02
N LEU A 548 -11.29 3.59 12.12
CA LEU A 548 -9.88 3.26 12.38
C LEU A 548 -9.67 1.75 12.49
N VAL A 549 -10.56 1.02 13.17
CA VAL A 549 -10.52 -0.45 13.22
C VAL A 549 -10.76 -1.07 11.85
N TYR A 550 -11.74 -0.59 11.08
CA TYR A 550 -11.98 -1.12 9.73
C TYR A 550 -10.74 -0.96 8.83
N ARG A 551 -10.05 0.17 8.95
CA ARG A 551 -8.89 0.50 8.12
C ARG A 551 -7.62 -0.27 8.51
N PHE A 552 -7.35 -0.38 9.81
CA PHE A 552 -6.08 -0.89 10.33
C PHE A 552 -6.20 -2.26 11.00
N GLY A 553 -7.42 -2.77 11.17
CA GLY A 553 -7.73 -3.95 11.95
C GLY A 553 -7.80 -5.26 11.17
N GLY A 554 -7.41 -5.31 9.89
CA GLY A 554 -7.26 -6.57 9.16
C GLY A 554 -7.98 -6.60 7.82
N GLN A 555 -8.18 -7.82 7.30
CA GLN A 555 -8.87 -8.02 6.02
C GLN A 555 -10.39 -7.99 6.20
N PRO A 556 -11.19 -7.56 5.22
CA PRO A 556 -12.64 -7.68 5.30
C PRO A 556 -13.12 -9.13 5.52
N VAL A 557 -14.23 -9.33 6.25
CA VAL A 557 -14.89 -10.64 6.35
C VAL A 557 -15.30 -11.13 4.96
N GLY A 558 -15.02 -12.40 4.66
CA GLY A 558 -15.30 -13.00 3.35
C GLY A 558 -14.23 -12.70 2.29
N SER A 559 -13.06 -12.18 2.69
CA SER A 559 -11.93 -11.96 1.77
C SER A 559 -11.51 -13.24 1.04
N PHE A 560 -11.05 -13.09 -0.19
CA PHE A 560 -10.59 -14.21 -1.02
C PHE A 560 -9.36 -14.89 -0.43
N VAL A 561 -9.31 -16.22 -0.52
CA VAL A 561 -8.14 -17.00 -0.15
C VAL A 561 -7.01 -16.70 -1.14
N GLN A 562 -5.93 -16.15 -0.63
CA GLN A 562 -4.77 -15.76 -1.42
C GLN A 562 -3.86 -16.97 -1.65
N PRO A 563 -3.33 -17.18 -2.86
CA PRO A 563 -2.44 -18.31 -3.14
C PRO A 563 -1.12 -18.18 -2.37
N THR A 564 -0.53 -19.33 -2.04
CA THR A 564 0.75 -19.40 -1.30
C THR A 564 1.92 -18.79 -2.08
N LEU A 565 1.84 -18.84 -3.41
CA LEU A 565 2.69 -18.14 -4.35
C LEU A 565 1.91 -16.98 -4.96
N ARG A 566 2.35 -15.74 -4.71
CA ARG A 566 1.73 -14.54 -5.27
C ARG A 566 2.72 -13.41 -5.49
N PRO A 567 2.42 -12.46 -6.39
CA PRO A 567 3.16 -11.21 -6.46
C PRO A 567 3.16 -10.49 -5.11
N LEU A 568 4.28 -9.88 -4.77
CA LEU A 568 4.33 -8.94 -3.65
C LEU A 568 3.52 -7.68 -4.01
N VAL A 569 2.34 -7.53 -3.42
CA VAL A 569 1.49 -6.34 -3.61
C VAL A 569 1.72 -5.32 -2.50
N PRO A 570 1.65 -4.01 -2.79
CA PRO A 570 1.63 -2.97 -1.76
C PRO A 570 0.48 -3.21 -0.77
N CYS A 571 0.72 -2.97 0.51
CA CYS A 571 -0.30 -3.01 1.55
C CYS A 571 -0.16 -1.81 2.48
N VAL A 572 -1.21 -1.52 3.25
CA VAL A 572 -1.17 -0.49 4.30
C VAL A 572 -0.05 -0.86 5.29
N ALA A 573 0.74 0.13 5.70
CA ALA A 573 1.77 -0.06 6.71
C ALA A 573 1.16 -0.64 7.99
N HIS A 574 1.86 -1.57 8.63
CA HIS A 574 1.37 -2.21 9.83
C HIS A 574 1.12 -1.16 10.93
N ALA A 575 -0.03 -1.28 11.61
CA ALA A 575 -0.46 -0.30 12.59
C ALA A 575 -0.12 -0.77 14.01
N LEU A 576 0.23 0.19 14.85
CA LEU A 576 0.24 0.05 16.29
C LEU A 576 -0.86 0.90 16.89
N PHE A 577 -1.98 0.27 17.22
CA PHE A 577 -3.17 0.97 17.64
C PHE A 577 -3.21 1.13 19.17
N LEU A 578 -3.00 2.36 19.62
CA LEU A 578 -2.93 2.70 21.03
C LEU A 578 -4.28 3.23 21.53
N ASP A 579 -4.78 2.72 22.66
CA ASP A 579 -5.97 3.26 23.34
C ASP A 579 -5.73 4.74 23.69
N VAL A 580 -4.55 5.01 24.23
CA VAL A 580 -4.05 6.33 24.58
C VAL A 580 -2.53 6.36 24.47
N THR A 581 -1.99 7.42 23.88
CA THR A 581 -0.56 7.71 23.89
C THR A 581 -0.20 8.58 25.08
N HIS A 582 1.08 8.66 25.43
CA HIS A 582 1.51 9.45 26.59
C HIS A 582 1.37 10.97 26.36
N ASP A 583 1.25 11.41 25.11
CA ASP A 583 1.02 12.82 24.73
C ASP A 583 -0.45 13.21 24.68
N ASN A 584 -1.36 12.23 24.71
CA ASN A 584 -2.78 12.51 24.65
C ASN A 584 -3.29 13.16 25.94
N ARG A 585 -4.31 14.01 25.81
CA ARG A 585 -5.05 14.55 26.96
C ARG A 585 -5.78 13.42 27.69
N CYS A 586 -6.12 13.65 28.96
CA CYS A 586 -6.79 12.64 29.77
C CYS A 586 -8.13 12.20 29.12
N PRO A 587 -8.31 10.89 28.83
CA PRO A 587 -9.54 10.37 28.24
C PRO A 587 -10.78 10.65 29.08
N ILE A 588 -10.64 10.60 30.40
CA ILE A 588 -11.74 10.84 31.36
C ILE A 588 -12.25 12.27 31.23
N GLN A 589 -11.38 13.24 30.95
CA GLN A 589 -11.73 14.64 30.77
C GLN A 589 -12.26 14.94 29.37
N LEU A 590 -11.73 14.26 28.35
CA LEU A 590 -12.13 14.46 26.96
C LEU A 590 -13.45 13.79 26.59
N ARG A 591 -13.70 12.62 27.15
CA ARG A 591 -14.85 11.78 26.86
C ARG A 591 -15.62 11.54 28.15
N SER A 592 -15.37 10.42 28.79
CA SER A 592 -15.94 10.01 30.06
C SER A 592 -15.13 8.86 30.64
N VAL A 593 -15.20 8.66 31.96
CA VAL A 593 -14.61 7.48 32.62
C VAL A 593 -15.19 6.17 32.05
N TYR A 594 -16.48 6.18 31.69
CA TYR A 594 -17.20 5.03 31.15
C TYR A 594 -16.71 4.60 29.75
N ASP A 595 -15.96 5.45 29.03
CA ASP A 595 -15.48 5.13 27.67
C ASP A 595 -14.22 4.26 27.66
N SER A 596 -13.47 4.20 28.75
CA SER A 596 -12.15 3.54 28.76
C SER A 596 -12.22 2.04 28.44
N LEU A 597 -13.26 1.38 28.94
CA LEU A 597 -13.55 -0.03 28.69
C LEU A 597 -14.02 -0.32 27.24
N PRO A 598 -15.10 0.30 26.73
CA PRO A 598 -15.55 0.06 25.36
C PRO A 598 -14.51 0.49 24.32
N SER A 599 -13.77 1.58 24.53
CA SER A 599 -12.67 1.95 23.65
C SER A 599 -11.55 0.90 23.62
N SER A 600 -11.17 0.36 24.79
CA SER A 600 -10.21 -0.75 24.86
C SER A 600 -10.67 -1.99 24.13
N ALA A 601 -11.96 -2.30 24.21
CA ALA A 601 -12.53 -3.45 23.53
C ALA A 601 -12.48 -3.27 22.01
N ILE A 602 -12.83 -2.08 21.52
CA ILE A 602 -12.73 -1.71 20.10
C ILE A 602 -11.31 -1.89 19.58
N VAL A 603 -10.32 -1.34 20.28
CA VAL A 603 -8.90 -1.46 19.91
C VAL A 603 -8.44 -2.92 19.93
N SER A 604 -8.84 -3.70 20.94
CA SER A 604 -8.46 -5.11 21.09
C SER A 604 -9.02 -6.02 19.99
N MET A 605 -10.09 -5.61 19.32
CA MET A 605 -10.67 -6.35 18.19
C MET A 605 -9.96 -6.11 16.86
N ALA A 606 -9.11 -5.09 16.75
CA ALA A 606 -8.28 -4.89 15.58
C ALA A 606 -7.24 -6.02 15.45
N CYS A 607 -7.09 -6.59 14.24
CA CYS A 607 -6.03 -7.53 13.89
C CYS A 607 -4.73 -6.80 13.54
N CYS A 608 -4.23 -6.01 14.49
CA CYS A 608 -2.92 -5.37 14.45
C CYS A 608 -2.33 -5.31 15.87
N ALA A 609 -1.14 -4.73 16.00
CA ALA A 609 -0.55 -4.51 17.30
C ALA A 609 -1.39 -3.52 18.11
N THR A 610 -1.66 -3.81 19.39
CA THR A 610 -2.38 -2.91 20.28
C THR A 610 -1.49 -2.41 21.42
N GLY A 611 -1.90 -1.33 22.09
CA GLY A 611 -1.27 -0.93 23.34
C GLY A 611 -1.95 0.22 24.08
N SER A 612 -1.41 0.55 25.24
CA SER A 612 -1.90 1.65 26.10
C SER A 612 -0.76 2.28 26.89
N THR A 613 -0.98 3.49 27.40
CA THR A 613 -0.08 4.17 28.34
C THR A 613 -0.49 3.86 29.79
N ARG A 614 0.51 3.57 30.63
CA ARG A 614 0.34 3.33 32.06
C ARG A 614 -0.41 4.49 32.75
N GLY A 615 -1.48 4.16 33.49
CA GLY A 615 -2.40 5.12 34.08
C GLY A 615 -3.79 5.11 33.43
N TYR A 616 -3.89 4.67 32.18
CA TYR A 616 -5.19 4.50 31.50
C TYR A 616 -6.03 3.41 32.15
N ASP A 617 -5.44 2.22 32.32
CA ASP A 617 -6.12 1.06 32.90
C ASP A 617 -6.53 1.33 34.37
N GLU A 618 -5.74 2.14 35.08
CA GLU A 618 -5.99 2.58 36.46
C GLU A 618 -6.99 3.74 36.56
N LEU A 619 -7.46 4.30 35.45
CA LEU A 619 -8.35 5.48 35.40
C LEU A 619 -7.74 6.71 36.09
N VAL A 620 -6.52 7.09 35.72
CA VAL A 620 -5.82 8.28 36.24
C VAL A 620 -6.34 9.58 35.59
N PRO A 621 -6.92 10.55 36.37
CA PRO A 621 -7.53 11.76 35.80
C PRO A 621 -6.59 12.87 35.27
N PRO A 622 -5.41 13.18 35.85
CA PRO A 622 -4.50 14.16 35.26
C PRO A 622 -3.64 13.55 34.14
N SER A 623 -3.25 14.36 33.15
CA SER A 623 -2.25 13.98 32.13
C SER A 623 -0.93 13.58 32.80
N VAL A 624 -0.28 12.54 32.25
CA VAL A 624 0.89 11.90 32.85
C VAL A 624 2.20 12.62 32.48
N MET A 625 2.22 13.49 31.46
CA MET A 625 3.44 14.17 30.97
C MET A 625 4.16 15.00 32.04
N ASP A 626 3.41 15.78 32.83
CA ASP A 626 3.95 16.61 33.92
C ASP A 626 4.08 15.86 35.25
N GLU A 627 3.91 14.54 35.23
CA GLU A 627 3.87 13.74 36.45
C GLU A 627 5.28 13.51 37.02
N GLU A 628 5.42 13.68 38.33
CA GLU A 628 6.69 13.43 39.05
C GLU A 628 6.50 12.40 40.19
N ARG A 629 5.26 11.99 40.45
CA ARG A 629 4.94 10.92 41.41
C ARG A 629 5.32 9.56 40.85
N LEU A 630 5.53 8.59 41.74
CA LEU A 630 5.92 7.25 41.34
C LEU A 630 4.70 6.42 40.92
N TYR A 631 4.87 5.55 39.93
CA TYR A 631 3.86 4.53 39.64
C TYR A 631 3.67 3.60 40.84
N ALA A 632 2.42 3.23 41.08
CA ALA A 632 2.04 2.23 42.06
C ALA A 632 2.63 0.85 41.70
N CYS A 633 2.96 0.06 42.74
CA CYS A 633 3.50 -1.28 42.60
C CYS A 633 2.38 -2.31 42.47
N TRP A 634 2.66 -3.42 41.80
CA TRP A 634 1.74 -4.57 41.80
C TRP A 634 1.70 -5.22 43.18
N THR A 635 0.54 -5.22 43.83
CA THR A 635 0.33 -5.89 45.12
C THR A 635 -0.81 -6.90 45.00
N PRO A 636 -0.55 -8.22 45.08
CA PRO A 636 -1.62 -9.21 45.09
C PRO A 636 -2.51 -9.01 46.32
N ARG A 637 -3.81 -8.76 46.11
CA ARG A 637 -4.76 -8.54 47.19
C ARG A 637 -4.95 -9.80 48.03
N ASP A 638 -4.91 -9.67 49.36
CA ASP A 638 -5.26 -10.77 50.26
C ASP A 638 -6.79 -11.00 50.18
N PRO A 639 -7.26 -12.23 49.88
CA PRO A 639 -8.69 -12.55 49.83
C PRO A 639 -9.45 -12.32 51.14
N ARG A 640 -8.75 -12.09 52.26
CA ARG A 640 -9.33 -11.73 53.57
C ARG A 640 -9.56 -10.22 53.75
N THR A 641 -9.17 -9.39 52.78
CA THR A 641 -9.35 -7.93 52.84
C THR A 641 -10.84 -7.58 52.65
N PRO A 642 -11.45 -6.73 53.49
CA PRO A 642 -12.87 -6.39 53.39
C PRO A 642 -13.26 -5.87 51.99
N GLN A 643 -14.40 -6.33 51.47
CA GLN A 643 -15.04 -5.73 50.30
C GLN A 643 -15.40 -4.28 50.62
N GLY A 644 -14.82 -3.32 49.88
CA GLY A 644 -15.06 -1.88 50.07
C GLY A 644 -13.85 -1.06 50.53
N ARG A 645 -12.70 -1.66 50.88
CA ARG A 645 -11.44 -0.89 51.01
C ARG A 645 -10.78 -0.82 49.63
N GLY A 646 -10.66 0.38 49.05
CA GLY A 646 -9.87 0.59 47.83
C GLY A 646 -8.38 0.27 48.05
N PRO A 647 -7.60 0.00 46.99
CA PRO A 647 -6.16 -0.17 47.12
C PRO A 647 -5.52 1.08 47.74
N ASP A 648 -4.49 0.89 48.56
CA ASP A 648 -3.72 2.03 49.07
C ASP A 648 -3.12 2.78 47.85
N PRO A 649 -2.95 4.11 47.86
CA PRO A 649 -2.58 4.89 46.66
C PRO A 649 -1.28 4.49 45.94
N GLY A 650 -0.43 3.68 46.57
CA GLY A 650 0.81 3.12 45.99
C GLY A 650 0.71 1.67 45.52
N GLU A 651 -0.47 1.07 45.55
CA GLU A 651 -0.71 -0.33 45.17
C GLU A 651 -1.70 -0.42 44.00
N VAL A 652 -1.46 -1.38 43.11
CA VAL A 652 -2.38 -1.73 42.01
C VAL A 652 -2.60 -3.23 42.01
N ASP A 653 -3.85 -3.62 41.80
CA ASP A 653 -4.32 -4.99 41.65
C ASP A 653 -5.36 -5.10 40.51
N LEU A 654 -5.93 -6.28 40.34
CA LEU A 654 -6.96 -6.53 39.32
C LEU A 654 -8.26 -5.74 39.54
N GLN A 655 -8.57 -5.29 40.76
CA GLN A 655 -9.79 -4.53 41.05
C GLN A 655 -9.62 -3.03 40.79
N THR A 656 -8.41 -2.59 40.45
CA THR A 656 -8.11 -1.19 40.17
C THR A 656 -8.60 -0.81 38.77
N GLY A 657 -9.45 0.22 38.67
CA GLY A 657 -9.95 0.73 37.39
C GLY A 657 -10.53 -0.35 36.48
N ILE A 658 -10.00 -0.44 35.25
CA ILE A 658 -10.36 -1.43 34.23
C ILE A 658 -9.32 -2.56 34.09
N VAL A 659 -8.35 -2.68 35.00
CA VAL A 659 -7.20 -3.62 34.88
C VAL A 659 -7.64 -5.07 34.65
N ALA A 660 -8.63 -5.59 35.40
CA ALA A 660 -9.17 -6.93 35.18
C ALA A 660 -9.76 -7.11 33.78
N ALA A 661 -10.53 -6.14 33.28
CA ALA A 661 -11.10 -6.20 31.95
C ALA A 661 -10.03 -6.09 30.86
N LYS A 662 -9.00 -5.26 31.06
CA LYS A 662 -7.88 -5.15 30.12
C LYS A 662 -7.11 -6.46 30.02
N LEU A 663 -6.91 -7.17 31.12
CA LEU A 663 -6.35 -8.52 31.12
C LEU A 663 -7.20 -9.49 30.29
N ALA A 664 -8.51 -9.49 30.48
CA ALA A 664 -9.41 -10.36 29.71
C ALA A 664 -9.37 -10.02 28.20
N LEU A 665 -9.40 -8.74 27.84
CA LEU A 665 -9.29 -8.27 26.45
C LEU A 665 -7.94 -8.63 25.81
N ASN A 666 -6.83 -8.48 26.54
CA ASN A 666 -5.50 -8.85 26.05
C ASN A 666 -5.38 -10.37 25.85
N ARG A 667 -5.96 -11.18 26.73
CA ARG A 667 -6.04 -12.64 26.58
C ARG A 667 -6.87 -13.02 25.36
N LEU A 668 -8.04 -12.40 25.19
CA LEU A 668 -8.90 -12.60 24.03
C LEU A 668 -8.17 -12.21 22.74
N HIS A 669 -7.56 -11.03 22.69
CA HIS A 669 -6.80 -10.59 21.52
C HIS A 669 -5.70 -11.60 21.15
N ARG A 670 -4.93 -12.09 22.13
CA ARG A 670 -3.90 -13.11 21.91
C ARG A 670 -4.49 -14.42 21.39
N GLU A 671 -5.57 -14.89 22.00
CA GLU A 671 -6.28 -16.10 21.57
C GLU A 671 -6.74 -15.98 20.10
N LEU A 672 -7.36 -14.85 19.75
CA LEU A 672 -7.84 -14.58 18.39
C LEU A 672 -6.69 -14.56 17.38
N VAL A 673 -5.54 -13.97 17.73
CA VAL A 673 -4.34 -13.99 16.88
C VAL A 673 -3.81 -15.42 16.71
N GLU A 674 -3.65 -16.17 17.81
CA GLU A 674 -3.12 -17.54 17.80
C GLU A 674 -4.01 -18.51 17.00
N GLN A 675 -5.33 -18.29 17.03
CA GLN A 675 -6.32 -19.09 16.30
C GLN A 675 -6.59 -18.58 14.87
N GLY A 676 -5.90 -17.53 14.42
CA GLY A 676 -5.96 -17.04 13.04
C GLY A 676 -7.20 -16.21 12.69
N PHE A 677 -7.76 -15.46 13.65
CA PHE A 677 -8.84 -14.49 13.41
C PHE A 677 -8.29 -13.22 12.77
N THR A 678 -8.11 -13.28 11.45
CA THR A 678 -7.46 -12.22 10.65
C THR A 678 -8.41 -11.31 9.90
N GLN A 679 -9.72 -11.62 9.90
CA GLN A 679 -10.72 -10.83 9.19
C GLN A 679 -11.52 -9.95 10.17
N VAL A 680 -11.91 -8.76 9.73
CA VAL A 680 -12.67 -7.77 10.52
C VAL A 680 -13.83 -7.20 9.71
N TYR A 681 -14.95 -6.99 10.39
CA TYR A 681 -16.11 -6.25 9.93
C TYR A 681 -16.54 -5.28 11.04
N VAL A 682 -16.89 -4.05 10.66
CA VAL A 682 -17.29 -3.00 11.59
C VAL A 682 -18.65 -2.49 11.15
N ASP A 683 -19.58 -2.43 12.10
CA ASP A 683 -20.95 -1.96 11.90
C ASP A 683 -21.27 -0.84 12.88
N GLN A 684 -21.81 0.26 12.36
CA GLN A 684 -22.29 1.36 13.19
C GLN A 684 -23.77 1.10 13.51
N VAL A 685 -24.04 0.76 14.76
CA VAL A 685 -25.38 0.30 15.18
C VAL A 685 -26.29 1.50 15.51
N ASP A 686 -25.77 2.48 16.25
CA ASP A 686 -26.39 3.80 16.47
C ASP A 686 -25.32 4.89 16.65
N GLU A 687 -25.60 6.09 17.20
CA GLU A 687 -24.58 7.15 17.37
C GLU A 687 -23.42 6.73 18.30
N ASP A 688 -23.69 5.90 19.31
CA ASP A 688 -22.76 5.58 20.40
C ASP A 688 -22.40 4.09 20.48
N ILE A 689 -23.02 3.23 19.68
CA ILE A 689 -22.81 1.78 19.67
C ILE A 689 -22.15 1.35 18.35
N VAL A 690 -21.01 0.68 18.48
CA VAL A 690 -20.26 0.08 17.37
C VAL A 690 -20.16 -1.42 17.60
N ALA A 691 -20.50 -2.21 16.60
CA ALA A 691 -20.27 -3.65 16.61
C ALA A 691 -19.05 -4.00 15.75
N ILE A 692 -18.14 -4.79 16.31
CA ILE A 692 -16.91 -5.24 15.63
C ILE A 692 -16.87 -6.75 15.64
N THR A 693 -16.87 -7.32 14.45
CA THR A 693 -16.74 -8.75 14.23
C THR A 693 -15.31 -9.05 13.83
N ARG A 694 -14.60 -9.86 14.62
CA ARG A 694 -13.33 -10.47 14.22
C ARG A 694 -13.59 -11.92 13.85
N HIS A 695 -13.19 -12.33 12.65
CA HIS A 695 -13.56 -13.61 12.04
C HIS A 695 -12.33 -14.44 11.68
N CYS A 696 -12.41 -15.75 11.96
CA CYS A 696 -11.42 -16.72 11.51
C CYS A 696 -11.82 -17.30 10.15
N PRO A 697 -11.09 -17.02 9.05
CA PRO A 697 -11.42 -17.53 7.72
C PRO A 697 -11.26 -19.06 7.58
N SER A 698 -10.64 -19.73 8.57
CA SER A 698 -10.40 -21.17 8.51
C SER A 698 -11.47 -22.00 9.24
N THR A 699 -11.96 -21.52 10.39
CA THR A 699 -13.00 -22.20 11.18
C THR A 699 -14.38 -21.57 11.00
N HIS A 700 -14.45 -20.36 10.42
CA HIS A 700 -15.63 -19.51 10.35
C HIS A 700 -16.26 -19.12 11.69
N GLN A 701 -15.54 -19.35 12.77
CA GLN A 701 -15.89 -18.76 14.06
C GLN A 701 -15.63 -17.25 14.01
N SER A 702 -16.49 -16.51 14.67
CA SER A 702 -16.41 -15.07 14.83
C SER A 702 -16.51 -14.71 16.29
N VAL A 703 -15.84 -13.64 16.69
CA VAL A 703 -16.11 -12.95 17.95
C VAL A 703 -16.69 -11.59 17.61
N VAL A 704 -17.89 -11.30 18.11
CA VAL A 704 -18.60 -10.05 17.88
C VAL A 704 -18.62 -9.27 19.17
N VAL A 705 -17.90 -8.14 19.21
CA VAL A 705 -17.95 -7.17 20.31
C VAL A 705 -18.97 -6.11 19.97
N VAL A 706 -19.94 -5.89 20.86
CA VAL A 706 -20.84 -4.74 20.81
C VAL A 706 -20.33 -3.74 21.84
N ALA A 707 -19.69 -2.67 21.39
CA ALA A 707 -19.12 -1.66 22.28
C ALA A 707 -20.07 -0.46 22.37
N ARG A 708 -20.62 -0.24 23.56
CA ARG A 708 -21.39 0.96 23.90
C ARG A 708 -20.43 2.03 24.41
N THR A 709 -20.04 2.94 23.52
CA THR A 709 -19.07 4.00 23.80
C THR A 709 -19.69 5.14 24.61
N ALA A 710 -18.86 5.91 25.31
CA ALA A 710 -19.29 7.03 26.14
C ALA A 710 -18.48 8.30 25.84
N PHE A 711 -18.53 8.76 24.59
CA PHE A 711 -17.80 9.95 24.13
C PHE A 711 -18.28 11.25 24.81
N ARG A 712 -19.47 11.23 25.42
CA ARG A 712 -20.05 12.35 26.19
C ARG A 712 -20.33 11.93 27.63
N ASP A 713 -20.33 12.87 28.56
CA ASP A 713 -20.64 12.56 29.96
C ASP A 713 -22.09 12.06 30.11
N PRO A 714 -22.33 10.82 30.63
CA PRO A 714 -23.68 10.28 30.86
C PRO A 714 -24.57 11.11 31.81
N HIS A 715 -24.01 11.99 32.63
CA HIS A 715 -24.80 12.92 33.45
C HIS A 715 -25.42 14.06 32.64
N THR A 716 -24.86 14.36 31.46
CA THR A 716 -25.28 15.49 30.60
C THR A 716 -25.85 15.04 29.27
N HIS A 717 -25.56 13.81 28.84
CA HIS A 717 -26.02 13.24 27.59
C HIS A 717 -26.93 12.03 27.83
N GLN A 718 -28.05 11.98 27.11
CA GLN A 718 -29.02 10.90 27.24
C GLN A 718 -28.73 9.79 26.23
N TYR A 719 -28.10 8.72 26.68
CA TYR A 719 -27.85 7.52 25.88
C TYR A 719 -29.12 6.67 25.70
N SER A 720 -29.21 5.95 24.57
CA SER A 720 -30.25 4.95 24.32
C SER A 720 -30.30 3.90 25.43
N LEU A 721 -31.48 3.63 26.02
CA LEU A 721 -31.62 2.66 27.10
C LEU A 721 -31.26 1.23 26.67
N HIS A 722 -31.56 0.88 25.43
CA HIS A 722 -31.33 -0.44 24.84
C HIS A 722 -30.62 -0.31 23.50
N ALA A 723 -29.71 -1.24 23.21
CA ALA A 723 -29.17 -1.39 21.86
C ALA A 723 -30.30 -1.80 20.89
N PRO A 724 -30.30 -1.27 19.64
CA PRO A 724 -31.17 -1.79 18.59
C PRO A 724 -30.96 -3.30 18.41
N PRO A 725 -32.00 -4.06 18.04
CA PRO A 725 -31.84 -5.48 17.73
C PRO A 725 -30.87 -5.64 16.57
N MET A 726 -29.76 -6.34 16.80
CA MET A 726 -28.76 -6.66 15.78
C MET A 726 -28.96 -8.09 15.28
N PHE A 727 -28.83 -8.25 13.97
CA PHE A 727 -28.80 -9.57 13.35
C PHE A 727 -27.35 -10.06 13.26
N ILE A 728 -27.01 -11.04 14.09
CA ILE A 728 -25.70 -11.70 14.04
C ILE A 728 -25.90 -13.07 13.36
N PRO A 729 -25.36 -13.28 12.14
CA PRO A 729 -25.53 -14.53 11.42
C PRO A 729 -24.82 -15.68 12.14
N GLY A 730 -25.53 -16.80 12.35
CA GLY A 730 -25.00 -18.02 12.95
C GLY A 730 -25.53 -18.31 14.36
N GLN A 731 -24.88 -19.25 15.04
CA GLN A 731 -25.23 -19.67 16.40
C GLN A 731 -24.25 -19.08 17.41
N ILE A 732 -24.79 -18.38 18.41
CA ILE A 732 -24.00 -17.89 19.56
C ILE A 732 -23.69 -19.09 20.47
N GLU A 733 -22.40 -19.37 20.66
CA GLU A 733 -21.91 -20.47 21.50
C GLU A 733 -21.82 -20.06 22.97
N GLU A 734 -21.21 -18.90 23.19
CA GLU A 734 -20.97 -18.34 24.52
C GLU A 734 -20.87 -16.81 24.45
N VAL A 735 -21.08 -16.18 25.60
CA VAL A 735 -20.66 -14.81 25.84
C VAL A 735 -19.28 -14.88 26.49
N VAL A 736 -18.24 -14.53 25.72
CA VAL A 736 -16.83 -14.68 26.10
C VAL A 736 -16.50 -13.83 27.31
N LEU A 737 -16.99 -12.59 27.30
CA LEU A 737 -16.80 -11.60 28.34
C LEU A 737 -18.10 -10.81 28.48
N GLU A 738 -18.46 -10.45 29.70
CA GLU A 738 -19.40 -9.39 29.98
C GLU A 738 -18.74 -8.44 30.97
N ALA A 739 -18.58 -7.19 30.56
CA ALA A 739 -17.87 -6.19 31.35
C ALA A 739 -18.66 -4.88 31.39
N ARG A 740 -18.76 -4.29 32.59
CA ARG A 740 -19.41 -2.99 32.79
C ARG A 740 -18.60 -2.12 33.73
N THR A 741 -18.45 -0.84 33.39
CA THR A 741 -17.85 0.14 34.31
C THR A 741 -18.90 0.59 35.32
N VAL A 742 -18.62 0.40 36.63
CA VAL A 742 -19.56 0.73 37.71
C VAL A 742 -18.94 1.68 38.73
N GLN A 743 -19.76 2.63 39.19
CA GLN A 743 -19.40 3.51 40.31
C GLN A 743 -19.84 2.87 41.64
N ARG A 744 -18.94 2.80 42.62
CA ARG A 744 -19.15 2.17 43.93
C ARG A 744 -19.48 3.23 44.98
N SER A 745 -20.63 3.08 45.64
CA SER A 745 -21.08 3.99 46.70
C SER A 745 -20.23 3.86 47.97
N GLY A 746 -19.85 4.99 48.58
CA GLY A 746 -19.14 5.03 49.88
C GLY A 746 -17.62 5.17 49.81
N LEU A 747 -17.06 5.38 48.61
CA LEU A 747 -15.67 5.80 48.40
C LEU A 747 -15.64 7.31 48.07
N ASP A 748 -14.64 8.03 48.59
CA ASP A 748 -14.49 9.46 48.35
C ASP A 748 -14.15 9.74 46.88
N SER A 749 -14.54 10.94 46.40
CA SER A 749 -14.13 11.43 45.08
C SER A 749 -12.61 11.52 44.96
N PHE A 750 -12.09 11.58 43.73
CA PHE A 750 -10.65 11.60 43.46
C PHE A 750 -9.86 12.57 44.35
N VAL A 751 -8.92 12.03 45.13
CA VAL A 751 -7.92 12.82 45.87
C VAL A 751 -6.53 12.49 45.33
N LYS A 752 -5.84 13.48 44.77
CA LYS A 752 -4.47 13.33 44.25
C LYS A 752 -3.50 13.02 45.41
N ASP A 753 -2.90 11.83 45.42
CA ASP A 753 -1.89 11.45 46.42
C ASP A 753 -0.58 12.24 46.20
N ARG A 754 0.18 12.45 47.27
CA ARG A 754 1.42 13.25 47.24
C ARG A 754 2.64 12.51 46.69
N ARG A 755 2.67 11.18 46.73
CA ARG A 755 3.88 10.37 46.41
C ARG A 755 3.66 9.40 45.26
N SER A 756 2.45 8.86 45.13
CA SER A 756 2.11 7.84 44.16
C SER A 756 1.09 8.36 43.14
N ILE A 757 1.20 7.88 41.91
CA ILE A 757 0.20 8.08 40.87
C ILE A 757 -0.98 7.16 41.20
N ASN A 758 -2.10 7.75 41.56
CA ASN A 758 -3.33 7.05 41.90
C ASN A 758 -4.46 7.45 40.93
N GLY A 759 -5.34 6.50 40.65
CA GLY A 759 -6.52 6.70 39.80
C GLY A 759 -7.81 6.87 40.59
N LEU A 760 -8.94 6.82 39.89
CA LEU A 760 -10.27 6.82 40.49
C LEU A 760 -10.53 5.52 41.25
N VAL A 761 -10.81 5.62 42.54
CA VAL A 761 -11.09 4.46 43.41
C VAL A 761 -12.57 4.11 43.48
N ASP A 762 -13.44 5.07 43.20
CA ASP A 762 -14.89 4.89 43.17
C ASP A 762 -15.38 4.23 41.87
N PHE A 763 -14.52 4.03 40.87
CA PHE A 763 -14.83 3.30 39.65
C PHE A 763 -14.10 1.96 39.59
N THR A 764 -14.86 0.91 39.30
CA THR A 764 -14.34 -0.46 39.13
C THR A 764 -15.08 -1.13 37.97
N VAL A 765 -14.59 -2.28 37.52
CA VAL A 765 -15.30 -3.10 36.52
C VAL A 765 -15.96 -4.31 37.17
N GLU A 766 -17.22 -4.54 36.82
CA GLU A 766 -17.87 -5.84 37.01
C GLU A 766 -17.59 -6.71 35.80
N LEU A 767 -17.03 -7.89 36.04
CA LEU A 767 -16.54 -8.79 35.00
C LEU A 767 -17.08 -10.20 35.21
N GLN A 768 -17.60 -10.79 34.13
CA GLN A 768 -17.90 -12.21 34.03
C GLN A 768 -17.30 -12.74 32.74
N GLU A 769 -16.74 -13.95 32.78
CA GLU A 769 -16.11 -14.62 31.63
C GLU A 769 -16.81 -15.96 31.36
N HIS A 770 -16.88 -16.37 30.09
CA HIS A 770 -17.42 -17.66 29.65
C HIS A 770 -18.86 -17.95 30.12
N ILE A 771 -19.78 -17.03 29.87
CA ILE A 771 -21.18 -17.15 30.28
C ILE A 771 -21.95 -17.98 29.24
N GLN A 772 -22.66 -18.99 29.73
CA GLN A 772 -23.55 -19.80 28.88
C GLN A 772 -24.83 -19.02 28.54
N VAL A 773 -25.24 -19.08 27.27
CA VAL A 773 -26.35 -18.27 26.69
C VAL A 773 -27.69 -18.44 27.44
N HIS A 774 -27.92 -19.60 28.06
CA HIS A 774 -29.16 -19.89 28.81
C HIS A 774 -29.18 -19.39 30.26
N THR A 775 -28.06 -18.83 30.77
CA THR A 775 -27.87 -18.46 32.18
C THR A 775 -27.50 -17.00 32.41
N GLY A 776 -27.34 -16.20 31.34
CA GLY A 776 -26.94 -14.79 31.44
C GLY A 776 -28.04 -13.87 31.99
N THR A 777 -27.67 -12.90 32.82
CA THR A 777 -28.60 -11.97 33.49
C THR A 777 -28.93 -10.70 32.68
N HIS A 778 -28.13 -10.33 31.68
CA HIS A 778 -28.27 -9.04 30.95
C HIS A 778 -28.27 -9.14 29.42
N ILE A 779 -28.25 -10.35 28.86
CA ILE A 779 -28.35 -10.59 27.42
C ILE A 779 -29.57 -11.47 27.17
N GLN A 780 -30.57 -10.93 26.46
CA GLN A 780 -31.74 -11.70 26.05
C GLN A 780 -31.60 -12.09 24.57
N VAL A 781 -31.51 -13.39 24.32
CA VAL A 781 -31.51 -13.96 22.96
C VAL A 781 -32.93 -14.37 22.63
N HIS A 782 -33.64 -13.55 21.84
CA HIS A 782 -35.08 -13.71 21.61
C HIS A 782 -35.42 -14.73 20.50
N THR A 783 -34.49 -14.92 19.56
CA THR A 783 -34.42 -15.98 18.55
C THR A 783 -32.94 -16.08 18.18
N GLY A 784 -32.41 -17.25 17.78
CA GLY A 784 -30.97 -17.57 17.73
C GLY A 784 -30.00 -16.62 16.99
N THR A 785 -30.46 -15.49 16.47
CA THR A 785 -29.71 -14.46 15.72
C THR A 785 -29.90 -13.03 16.23
N HIS A 786 -30.79 -12.78 17.21
CA HIS A 786 -31.07 -11.43 17.73
C HIS A 786 -30.55 -11.27 19.17
N ILE A 787 -29.62 -10.34 19.36
CA ILE A 787 -29.08 -9.98 20.68
C ILE A 787 -29.68 -8.64 21.12
N GLN A 788 -30.27 -8.63 22.31
CA GLN A 788 -30.54 -7.40 23.07
C GLN A 788 -29.68 -7.43 24.34
N SER A 789 -28.82 -6.44 24.52
CA SER A 789 -27.91 -6.35 25.67
C SER A 789 -28.07 -5.02 26.41
N GLU A 790 -27.96 -5.09 27.75
CA GLU A 790 -27.83 -3.94 28.64
C GLU A 790 -26.38 -3.70 29.10
N SER A 791 -25.42 -4.49 28.62
CA SER A 791 -24.00 -4.44 29.00
C SER A 791 -23.18 -3.51 28.10
N ASP A 792 -22.06 -2.99 28.62
CA ASP A 792 -21.21 -2.04 27.89
C ASP A 792 -20.40 -2.73 26.77
N VAL A 793 -20.00 -4.00 26.97
CA VAL A 793 -19.16 -4.76 26.02
C VAL A 793 -19.32 -6.29 26.15
N PRO A 794 -20.32 -6.95 25.54
CA PRO A 794 -20.35 -8.40 25.48
C PRO A 794 -19.74 -8.96 24.18
N PRO A 795 -18.46 -9.37 24.12
CA PRO A 795 -17.98 -10.25 23.05
C PRO A 795 -18.73 -11.58 23.07
N CYS A 796 -19.43 -11.88 21.99
CA CYS A 796 -20.10 -13.15 21.77
C CYS A 796 -19.27 -14.00 20.80
N ARG A 797 -19.01 -15.26 21.15
CA ARG A 797 -18.44 -16.25 20.22
C ARG A 797 -19.57 -16.83 19.38
N VAL A 798 -19.41 -16.77 18.07
CA VAL A 798 -20.44 -17.12 17.10
C VAL A 798 -19.86 -18.08 16.08
N SER A 799 -20.50 -19.23 15.93
CA SER A 799 -20.19 -20.20 14.89
C SER A 799 -21.24 -20.16 13.80
N LEU A 800 -20.95 -20.80 12.67
CA LEU A 800 -21.97 -21.06 11.67
C LEU A 800 -23.10 -21.93 12.28
N ASP A 801 -24.31 -21.81 11.73
CA ASP A 801 -25.38 -22.75 12.07
C ASP A 801 -24.89 -24.19 11.82
N PRO A 802 -25.25 -25.19 12.65
CA PRO A 802 -24.68 -26.53 12.58
C PRO A 802 -24.72 -27.16 11.18
N GLY A 803 -25.86 -27.02 10.48
CA GLY A 803 -25.99 -27.51 9.10
C GLY A 803 -25.06 -26.78 8.11
N SER A 804 -24.88 -25.47 8.25
CA SER A 804 -23.96 -24.68 7.42
C SER A 804 -22.50 -24.99 7.75
N GLN A 805 -22.18 -25.25 9.03
CA GLN A 805 -20.87 -25.65 9.49
C GLN A 805 -20.45 -26.98 8.89
N ASP A 806 -21.35 -27.97 8.91
CA ASP A 806 -21.10 -29.29 8.33
C ASP A 806 -20.87 -29.20 6.81
N MET A 807 -21.72 -28.46 6.10
CA MET A 807 -21.63 -28.31 4.64
C MET A 807 -20.39 -27.52 4.21
N VAL A 808 -20.06 -26.42 4.89
CA VAL A 808 -18.83 -25.66 4.62
C VAL A 808 -17.58 -26.49 5.00
N GLY A 809 -17.63 -27.23 6.10
CA GLY A 809 -16.57 -28.15 6.51
C GLY A 809 -16.30 -29.24 5.48
N ALA A 810 -17.35 -29.86 4.94
CA ALA A 810 -17.25 -30.84 3.85
C ALA A 810 -16.69 -30.19 2.56
N LEU A 811 -17.21 -29.01 2.19
CA LEU A 811 -16.70 -28.24 1.04
C LEU A 811 -15.20 -27.94 1.18
N ARG A 812 -14.75 -27.53 2.37
CA ARG A 812 -13.33 -27.31 2.67
C ARG A 812 -12.51 -28.60 2.55
N GLY A 813 -13.06 -29.74 2.99
CA GLY A 813 -12.46 -31.07 2.79
C GLY A 813 -12.22 -31.36 1.31
N HIS A 814 -13.20 -31.05 0.46
CA HIS A 814 -13.07 -31.21 -1.00
C HIS A 814 -12.06 -30.22 -1.58
N LEU A 815 -12.07 -28.95 -1.16
CA LEU A 815 -11.13 -27.93 -1.65
C LEU A 815 -9.69 -28.17 -1.18
N ALA A 816 -9.48 -28.95 -0.12
CA ALA A 816 -8.15 -29.31 0.37
C ALA A 816 -7.33 -30.12 -0.65
N GLN A 817 -7.98 -30.71 -1.66
CA GLN A 817 -7.32 -31.36 -2.79
C GLN A 817 -6.58 -30.35 -3.69
N PHE A 818 -7.07 -29.11 -3.77
CA PHE A 818 -6.48 -28.06 -4.60
C PHE A 818 -5.47 -27.21 -3.83
N SER A 819 -5.71 -26.98 -2.53
CA SER A 819 -4.81 -26.20 -1.70
C SER A 819 -4.83 -26.69 -0.25
N PRO A 820 -3.65 -26.90 0.38
CA PRO A 820 -3.58 -27.31 1.78
C PRO A 820 -4.18 -26.28 2.75
N LEU A 821 -4.39 -25.03 2.32
CA LEU A 821 -5.00 -23.95 3.13
C LEU A 821 -6.44 -24.28 3.58
N TYR A 822 -7.14 -25.16 2.86
CA TYR A 822 -8.50 -25.55 3.21
C TYR A 822 -8.57 -26.72 4.21
N ARG A 823 -7.43 -27.35 4.56
CA ARG A 823 -7.40 -28.50 5.50
C ARG A 823 -7.86 -28.14 6.90
N THR A 824 -7.53 -26.94 7.37
CA THR A 824 -7.98 -26.47 8.69
C THR A 824 -9.48 -26.25 8.65
N GLY A 825 -10.23 -26.85 9.58
CA GLY A 825 -11.70 -26.79 9.59
C GLY A 825 -12.40 -27.68 8.56
N ALA A 826 -11.67 -28.53 7.84
CA ALA A 826 -12.25 -29.52 6.95
C ALA A 826 -12.89 -30.69 7.71
N LEU A 827 -14.03 -31.16 7.22
CA LEU A 827 -14.68 -32.39 7.69
C LEU A 827 -14.52 -33.50 6.65
N VAL A 828 -14.50 -34.75 7.12
CA VAL A 828 -14.44 -35.92 6.24
C VAL A 828 -15.84 -36.22 5.75
N ASP A 829 -16.00 -36.22 4.44
CA ASP A 829 -17.21 -36.67 3.76
C ASP A 829 -17.06 -38.14 3.36
N GLU A 830 -18.06 -38.96 3.66
CA GLU A 830 -18.06 -40.39 3.33
C GLU A 830 -18.25 -40.63 1.82
N SER A 831 -18.74 -39.64 1.05
CA SER A 831 -19.01 -39.76 -0.38
C SER A 831 -18.43 -38.58 -1.20
N PRO A 832 -17.10 -38.45 -1.32
CA PRO A 832 -16.49 -37.29 -1.94
C PRO A 832 -16.75 -37.21 -3.47
N PRO A 833 -17.14 -36.04 -4.00
CA PRO A 833 -17.23 -35.82 -5.43
C PRO A 833 -15.81 -35.80 -6.03
N VAL A 834 -15.48 -36.84 -6.80
CA VAL A 834 -14.17 -37.00 -7.44
C VAL A 834 -14.09 -36.10 -8.67
N VAL A 835 -12.99 -35.34 -8.80
CA VAL A 835 -12.72 -34.54 -10.00
C VAL A 835 -12.34 -35.46 -11.15
N ILE A 836 -13.21 -35.58 -12.16
CA ILE A 836 -12.98 -36.42 -13.35
C ILE A 836 -12.42 -35.57 -14.49
N MET A 837 -11.19 -35.06 -14.31
CA MET A 837 -10.51 -34.28 -15.37
C MET A 837 -9.55 -35.12 -16.20
N SER A 838 -9.03 -36.22 -15.66
CA SER A 838 -7.99 -37.03 -16.31
C SER A 838 -8.44 -37.72 -17.59
N THR A 839 -9.75 -37.81 -17.84
CA THR A 839 -10.35 -38.47 -19.02
C THR A 839 -10.75 -37.48 -20.11
N LEU A 840 -10.75 -36.18 -19.84
CA LEU A 840 -11.13 -35.15 -20.80
C LEU A 840 -10.07 -35.03 -21.91
N THR A 841 -10.53 -34.86 -23.14
CA THR A 841 -9.67 -34.54 -24.29
C THR A 841 -9.40 -33.04 -24.37
N LEU A 842 -8.42 -32.62 -25.17
CA LEU A 842 -8.19 -31.20 -25.46
C LEU A 842 -9.40 -30.53 -26.15
N ALA A 843 -10.25 -31.29 -26.85
CA ALA A 843 -11.50 -30.79 -27.41
C ALA A 843 -12.55 -30.53 -26.31
N ASP A 844 -12.66 -31.43 -25.32
CA ASP A 844 -13.53 -31.22 -24.16
C ASP A 844 -13.06 -30.01 -23.34
N MET A 845 -11.74 -29.80 -23.25
CA MET A 845 -11.15 -28.64 -22.57
C MET A 845 -11.49 -27.31 -23.25
N ASN A 846 -11.71 -27.29 -24.58
CA ASN A 846 -12.26 -26.10 -25.24
C ASN A 846 -13.63 -25.73 -24.68
N VAL A 847 -14.52 -26.72 -24.50
CA VAL A 847 -15.84 -26.54 -23.92
C VAL A 847 -15.74 -26.15 -22.45
N LEU A 848 -14.96 -26.85 -21.65
CA LEU A 848 -14.83 -26.53 -20.21
C LEU A 848 -14.29 -25.11 -19.97
N LEU A 849 -13.26 -24.70 -20.72
CA LEU A 849 -12.50 -23.48 -20.42
C LEU A 849 -12.97 -22.25 -21.20
N TYR A 850 -13.34 -22.37 -22.48
CA TYR A 850 -13.44 -21.21 -23.39
C TYR A 850 -14.84 -21.00 -23.95
N ARG A 851 -15.08 -21.35 -25.23
CA ARG A 851 -16.30 -21.07 -26.00
C ARG A 851 -16.76 -19.61 -25.95
N CYS A 852 -16.51 -18.87 -27.03
CA CYS A 852 -17.02 -17.51 -27.12
C CYS A 852 -18.55 -17.49 -27.37
N ASP A 853 -19.19 -16.33 -27.21
CA ASP A 853 -20.64 -16.21 -27.34
C ASP A 853 -21.19 -16.69 -28.69
N ALA A 854 -20.47 -16.46 -29.79
CA ALA A 854 -20.86 -16.92 -31.13
C ALA A 854 -20.79 -18.45 -31.28
N GLU A 855 -19.91 -19.12 -30.53
CA GLU A 855 -19.82 -20.57 -30.49
C GLU A 855 -20.94 -21.17 -29.63
N GLU A 856 -21.18 -20.60 -28.44
CA GLU A 856 -22.26 -21.01 -27.55
C GLU A 856 -23.65 -20.88 -28.21
N ARG A 857 -23.90 -19.75 -28.87
CA ARG A 857 -25.19 -19.51 -29.56
C ARG A 857 -25.43 -20.46 -30.73
N ALA A 858 -24.37 -20.90 -31.41
CA ALA A 858 -24.49 -21.88 -32.50
C ALA A 858 -25.03 -23.24 -31.99
N GLU A 859 -24.98 -23.47 -30.67
CA GLU A 859 -25.44 -24.69 -30.01
C GLU A 859 -26.65 -24.44 -29.10
N GLY A 860 -27.27 -23.25 -29.19
CA GLY A 860 -28.48 -22.88 -28.46
C GLY A 860 -28.24 -22.29 -27.06
N GLY A 861 -26.98 -22.00 -26.69
CA GLY A 861 -26.59 -21.38 -25.42
C GLY A 861 -26.28 -19.88 -25.52
N GLY A 862 -25.38 -19.40 -24.65
CA GLY A 862 -24.86 -18.04 -24.65
C GLY A 862 -23.89 -17.79 -23.50
N CYS A 863 -23.08 -16.73 -23.61
CA CYS A 863 -22.22 -16.29 -22.50
C CYS A 863 -23.04 -15.60 -21.39
N TYR A 864 -22.68 -15.85 -20.13
CA TYR A 864 -23.39 -15.27 -18.98
C TYR A 864 -23.28 -13.75 -18.93
N ASN A 865 -24.38 -13.06 -18.61
CA ASN A 865 -24.40 -11.60 -18.40
C ASN A 865 -24.50 -11.27 -16.92
N VAL A 866 -23.47 -10.60 -16.37
CA VAL A 866 -23.49 -10.13 -14.98
C VAL A 866 -24.29 -8.82 -14.92
N PRO A 867 -25.36 -8.72 -14.11
CA PRO A 867 -26.15 -7.50 -13.98
C PRO A 867 -25.29 -6.28 -13.62
N SER A 868 -25.63 -5.12 -14.19
CA SER A 868 -24.92 -3.85 -13.99
C SER A 868 -23.43 -3.87 -14.37
N TRP A 869 -23.01 -4.86 -15.17
CA TRP A 869 -21.66 -4.99 -15.71
C TRP A 869 -21.71 -5.43 -17.18
N VAL A 870 -20.80 -6.30 -17.62
CA VAL A 870 -20.73 -6.79 -19.02
C VAL A 870 -20.87 -8.32 -19.09
N PRO A 871 -21.25 -8.86 -20.26
CA PRO A 871 -21.19 -10.29 -20.51
C PRO A 871 -19.78 -10.85 -20.41
N LEU A 872 -19.67 -12.08 -19.91
CA LEU A 872 -18.41 -12.83 -19.91
C LEU A 872 -17.94 -13.03 -21.36
N LYS A 873 -16.62 -12.98 -21.58
CA LYS A 873 -16.02 -13.17 -22.91
C LYS A 873 -16.08 -14.62 -23.39
N TYR A 874 -16.16 -15.54 -22.44
CA TYR A 874 -16.19 -16.98 -22.61
C TYR A 874 -17.29 -17.56 -21.72
N GLY A 875 -17.99 -18.59 -22.20
CA GLY A 875 -18.98 -19.32 -21.41
C GLY A 875 -18.36 -20.33 -20.44
N GLY A 876 -17.13 -20.77 -20.73
CA GLY A 876 -16.35 -21.65 -19.86
C GLY A 876 -15.65 -20.92 -18.70
N LEU A 877 -14.88 -21.69 -17.92
CA LEU A 877 -14.24 -21.21 -16.68
C LEU A 877 -13.30 -20.01 -16.90
N GLN A 878 -12.64 -19.90 -18.07
CA GLN A 878 -11.78 -18.75 -18.40
C GLN A 878 -12.56 -17.43 -18.31
N GLY A 879 -13.84 -17.43 -18.69
CA GLY A 879 -14.66 -16.22 -18.67
C GLY A 879 -14.76 -15.64 -17.27
N ILE A 880 -14.96 -16.51 -16.27
CA ILE A 880 -15.04 -16.16 -14.86
C ILE A 880 -13.66 -15.83 -14.30
N VAL A 881 -12.67 -16.70 -14.56
CA VAL A 881 -11.30 -16.54 -14.03
C VAL A 881 -10.64 -15.25 -14.52
N SER A 882 -10.92 -14.82 -15.75
CA SER A 882 -10.42 -13.54 -16.28
C SER A 882 -10.91 -12.34 -15.47
N VAL A 883 -12.14 -12.37 -14.96
CA VAL A 883 -12.67 -11.34 -14.05
C VAL A 883 -12.03 -11.46 -12.68
N MET A 884 -11.97 -12.69 -12.16
CA MET A 884 -11.43 -12.97 -10.83
C MET A 884 -9.92 -12.74 -10.73
N ALA A 885 -9.20 -12.71 -11.86
CA ALA A 885 -7.77 -12.38 -11.92
C ALA A 885 -7.50 -10.94 -11.44
N ASP A 886 -8.45 -10.02 -11.65
CA ASP A 886 -8.35 -8.64 -11.16
C ASP A 886 -8.99 -8.46 -9.77
N VAL A 887 -10.15 -9.08 -9.55
CA VAL A 887 -10.94 -8.95 -8.33
C VAL A 887 -10.23 -9.56 -7.12
N ARG A 888 -9.68 -10.77 -7.27
CA ARG A 888 -9.10 -11.55 -6.16
C ARG A 888 -7.82 -10.94 -5.57
N PRO A 889 -6.82 -10.49 -6.35
CA PRO A 889 -5.60 -9.91 -5.77
C PRO A 889 -5.84 -8.57 -5.07
N LYS A 890 -6.81 -7.79 -5.56
CA LYS A 890 -7.25 -6.52 -4.94
C LYS A 890 -8.22 -6.72 -3.78
N ASN A 891 -8.70 -7.95 -3.60
CA ASN A 891 -9.75 -8.29 -2.66
C ASN A 891 -11.00 -7.42 -2.81
N ASP A 892 -11.39 -7.14 -4.07
CA ASP A 892 -12.49 -6.24 -4.41
C ASP A 892 -13.85 -6.94 -4.22
N LEU A 893 -14.23 -7.12 -2.96
CA LEU A 893 -15.52 -7.67 -2.59
C LEU A 893 -16.69 -6.78 -3.03
N GLY A 894 -16.46 -5.53 -3.45
CA GLY A 894 -17.47 -4.61 -3.96
C GLY A 894 -17.73 -4.74 -5.47
N HIS A 895 -17.03 -5.62 -6.17
CA HIS A 895 -17.23 -5.84 -7.60
C HIS A 895 -18.66 -6.36 -7.90
N PRO A 896 -19.33 -5.92 -8.99
CA PRO A 896 -20.69 -6.36 -9.34
C PRO A 896 -20.89 -7.88 -9.41
N LEU A 897 -19.84 -8.62 -9.81
CA LEU A 897 -19.84 -10.09 -9.80
C LEU A 897 -20.00 -10.66 -8.38
N CYS A 898 -19.34 -10.07 -7.38
CA CYS A 898 -19.42 -10.50 -5.98
C CYS A 898 -20.80 -10.19 -5.40
N ASP A 899 -21.34 -9.01 -5.70
CA ASP A 899 -22.72 -8.66 -5.32
C ASP A 899 -23.72 -9.63 -5.93
N HIS A 900 -23.56 -9.94 -7.21
CA HIS A 900 -24.43 -10.89 -7.91
C HIS A 900 -24.38 -12.30 -7.30
N LEU A 901 -23.19 -12.78 -6.92
CA LEU A 901 -23.01 -14.04 -6.19
C LEU A 901 -23.64 -14.03 -4.79
N ARG A 902 -23.68 -12.87 -4.11
CA ARG A 902 -24.39 -12.71 -2.83
C ARG A 902 -25.90 -12.70 -3.00
N GLN A 903 -26.40 -12.16 -4.12
CA GLN A 903 -27.83 -12.01 -4.40
C GLN A 903 -28.51 -13.33 -4.80
N GLY A 904 -27.78 -14.27 -5.41
CA GLY A 904 -28.36 -15.58 -5.75
C GLY A 904 -27.40 -16.54 -6.46
N ASP A 905 -27.94 -17.71 -6.80
CA ASP A 905 -27.16 -18.88 -7.20
C ASP A 905 -27.07 -19.05 -8.75
N TRP A 906 -27.56 -18.07 -9.51
CA TRP A 906 -27.72 -18.17 -10.97
C TRP A 906 -26.43 -18.45 -11.74
N LEU A 907 -25.29 -17.89 -11.30
CA LEU A 907 -24.00 -18.14 -11.95
C LEU A 907 -23.50 -19.56 -11.66
N MET A 908 -23.78 -20.10 -10.46
CA MET A 908 -23.48 -21.50 -10.12
C MET A 908 -24.27 -22.44 -11.02
N ASP A 909 -25.57 -22.17 -11.15
CA ASP A 909 -26.47 -22.95 -12.01
C ASP A 909 -26.05 -22.87 -13.47
N TYR A 910 -25.63 -21.70 -13.96
CA TYR A 910 -25.10 -21.54 -15.32
C TYR A 910 -23.88 -22.43 -15.57
N VAL A 911 -22.89 -22.41 -14.67
CA VAL A 911 -21.66 -23.21 -14.81
C VAL A 911 -21.97 -24.71 -14.84
N ALA A 912 -22.82 -25.18 -13.91
CA ALA A 912 -23.18 -26.59 -13.83
C ALA A 912 -24.06 -27.03 -15.02
N ASN A 913 -25.15 -26.30 -15.30
CA ASN A 913 -26.12 -26.69 -16.33
C ASN A 913 -25.53 -26.66 -17.74
N ARG A 914 -24.60 -25.74 -18.03
CA ARG A 914 -23.89 -25.68 -19.30
C ARG A 914 -23.13 -26.98 -19.60
N LEU A 915 -22.52 -27.59 -18.57
CA LEU A 915 -21.78 -28.84 -18.69
C LEU A 915 -22.69 -30.07 -18.61
N LEU A 916 -23.75 -30.01 -17.80
CA LEU A 916 -24.75 -31.09 -17.70
C LEU A 916 -25.51 -31.33 -19.02
N ALA A 917 -25.65 -30.29 -19.84
CA ALA A 917 -26.23 -30.37 -21.17
C ALA A 917 -25.32 -31.10 -22.19
N GLN A 918 -24.06 -31.35 -21.86
CA GLN A 918 -23.13 -32.13 -22.69
C GLN A 918 -23.30 -33.64 -22.44
N GLU A 919 -22.69 -34.45 -23.29
CA GLU A 919 -22.66 -35.91 -23.16
C GLU A 919 -21.31 -36.40 -22.59
N GLY A 920 -21.29 -37.62 -22.05
CA GLY A 920 -20.05 -38.28 -21.60
C GLY A 920 -19.38 -37.63 -20.38
N THR A 921 -18.05 -37.51 -20.41
CA THR A 921 -17.22 -37.06 -19.29
C THR A 921 -17.45 -35.60 -18.91
N LEU A 922 -17.80 -34.73 -19.86
CA LEU A 922 -18.16 -33.33 -19.55
C LEU A 922 -19.41 -33.23 -18.67
N GLN A 923 -20.38 -34.13 -18.87
CA GLN A 923 -21.56 -34.20 -18.03
C GLN A 923 -21.21 -34.57 -16.59
N GLU A 924 -20.23 -35.46 -16.39
CA GLU A 924 -19.75 -35.84 -15.06
C GLU A 924 -19.05 -34.67 -14.36
N VAL A 925 -18.29 -33.86 -15.09
CA VAL A 925 -17.73 -32.59 -14.56
C VAL A 925 -18.85 -31.61 -14.19
N GLY A 926 -19.92 -31.55 -14.98
CA GLY A 926 -21.13 -30.79 -14.63
C GLY A 926 -21.77 -31.26 -13.32
N ARG A 927 -21.88 -32.58 -13.11
CA ARG A 927 -22.36 -33.17 -11.84
C ARG A 927 -21.43 -32.84 -10.68
N TRP A 928 -20.11 -32.82 -10.91
CA TRP A 928 -19.15 -32.40 -9.90
C TRP A 928 -19.35 -30.93 -9.49
N PHE A 929 -19.50 -30.01 -10.44
CA PHE A 929 -19.80 -28.61 -10.13
C PHE A 929 -21.13 -28.46 -9.40
N GLN A 930 -22.16 -29.18 -9.85
CA GLN A 930 -23.45 -29.20 -9.17
C GLN A 930 -23.30 -29.62 -7.70
N ALA A 931 -22.63 -30.74 -7.43
CA ALA A 931 -22.39 -31.21 -6.07
C ALA A 931 -21.59 -30.19 -5.23
N MET A 932 -20.52 -29.61 -5.78
CA MET A 932 -19.72 -28.59 -5.08
C MET A 932 -20.53 -27.33 -4.76
N PHE A 933 -21.38 -26.88 -5.68
CA PHE A 933 -22.26 -25.74 -5.46
C PHE A 933 -23.42 -26.07 -4.53
N ASP A 934 -23.89 -27.32 -4.46
CA ASP A 934 -24.89 -27.74 -3.48
C ASP A 934 -24.37 -27.47 -2.04
N TYR A 935 -23.10 -27.78 -1.74
CA TYR A 935 -22.49 -27.39 -0.45
C TYR A 935 -22.44 -25.87 -0.27
N LEU A 936 -22.03 -25.15 -1.32
CA LEU A 936 -21.88 -23.70 -1.27
C LEU A 936 -23.20 -22.95 -1.01
N ARG A 937 -24.33 -23.46 -1.49
CA ARG A 937 -25.65 -22.84 -1.28
C ARG A 937 -26.06 -22.79 0.21
N HIS A 938 -25.47 -23.64 1.04
CA HIS A 938 -25.67 -23.62 2.50
C HIS A 938 -24.73 -22.64 3.22
N ALA A 939 -23.72 -22.10 2.55
CA ALA A 939 -22.85 -21.10 3.15
C ALA A 939 -23.59 -19.76 3.33
N PRO A 940 -23.30 -19.00 4.40
CA PRO A 940 -23.74 -17.63 4.52
C PRO A 940 -23.37 -16.82 3.28
N ARG A 941 -24.29 -15.94 2.82
CA ARG A 941 -24.12 -15.20 1.56
C ARG A 941 -22.82 -14.39 1.50
N TYR A 942 -22.33 -13.87 2.62
CA TYR A 942 -21.05 -13.14 2.67
C TYR A 942 -19.82 -14.01 2.37
N LEU A 943 -19.89 -15.34 2.52
CA LEU A 943 -18.81 -16.28 2.17
C LEU A 943 -18.92 -16.82 0.74
N VAL A 944 -20.06 -16.65 0.08
CA VAL A 944 -20.30 -17.23 -1.24
C VAL A 944 -19.27 -16.79 -2.28
N PRO A 945 -18.90 -15.50 -2.41
CA PRO A 945 -17.92 -15.08 -3.40
C PRO A 945 -16.55 -15.75 -3.24
N CYS A 946 -16.02 -15.87 -2.02
CA CYS A 946 -14.68 -16.42 -1.81
C CYS A 946 -14.62 -17.93 -2.05
N TYR A 947 -15.68 -18.67 -1.69
CA TYR A 947 -15.74 -20.11 -1.95
C TYR A 947 -16.11 -20.45 -3.39
N PHE A 948 -16.97 -19.65 -4.04
CA PHE A 948 -17.22 -19.79 -5.47
C PHE A 948 -15.92 -19.68 -6.26
N ASP A 949 -15.11 -18.66 -5.94
CA ASP A 949 -13.78 -18.48 -6.51
C ASP A 949 -12.84 -19.65 -6.22
N ALA A 950 -12.84 -20.18 -5.00
CA ALA A 950 -12.04 -21.34 -4.63
C ALA A 950 -12.38 -22.59 -5.45
N ILE A 951 -13.69 -22.87 -5.66
CA ILE A 951 -14.17 -23.99 -6.47
C ILE A 951 -13.75 -23.80 -7.94
N VAL A 952 -14.05 -22.63 -8.51
CA VAL A 952 -13.78 -22.34 -9.92
C VAL A 952 -12.28 -22.32 -10.21
N LEU A 953 -11.46 -21.69 -9.35
CA LEU A 953 -10.01 -21.66 -9.52
C LEU A 953 -9.39 -23.05 -9.34
N GLY A 954 -9.80 -23.81 -8.33
CA GLY A 954 -9.32 -25.17 -8.11
C GLY A 954 -9.58 -26.07 -9.32
N ALA A 955 -10.80 -26.00 -9.86
CA ALA A 955 -11.15 -26.70 -11.09
C ALA A 955 -10.36 -26.20 -12.31
N TYR A 956 -10.25 -24.89 -12.49
CA TYR A 956 -9.55 -24.27 -13.61
C TYR A 956 -8.06 -24.63 -13.63
N THR A 957 -7.36 -24.52 -12.50
CA THR A 957 -5.94 -24.87 -12.39
C THR A 957 -5.69 -26.36 -12.64
N THR A 958 -6.56 -27.23 -12.13
CA THR A 958 -6.51 -28.68 -12.40
C THR A 958 -6.73 -28.97 -13.89
N ALA A 959 -7.65 -28.26 -14.54
CA ALA A 959 -7.88 -28.37 -15.97
C ALA A 959 -6.68 -27.91 -16.80
N LEU A 960 -6.03 -26.79 -16.42
CA LEU A 960 -4.80 -26.33 -17.07
C LEU A 960 -3.66 -27.33 -16.94
N ASP A 961 -3.43 -27.87 -15.74
CA ASP A 961 -2.42 -28.89 -15.51
C ASP A 961 -2.64 -30.12 -16.40
N HIS A 962 -3.91 -30.55 -16.54
CA HIS A 962 -4.27 -31.64 -17.43
C HIS A 962 -4.03 -31.30 -18.90
N VAL A 963 -4.40 -30.10 -19.35
CA VAL A 963 -4.11 -29.60 -20.70
C VAL A 963 -2.61 -29.70 -21.00
N PHE A 964 -1.76 -29.20 -20.11
CA PHE A 964 -0.31 -29.23 -20.33
C PHE A 964 0.26 -30.65 -20.33
N ARG A 965 -0.24 -31.55 -19.47
CA ARG A 965 0.16 -32.97 -19.47
C ARG A 965 -0.21 -33.70 -20.76
N GLN A 966 -1.29 -33.29 -21.44
CA GLN A 966 -1.67 -33.85 -22.74
C GLN A 966 -0.88 -33.27 -23.92
N MET A 967 -0.19 -32.15 -23.72
CA MET A 967 0.63 -31.52 -24.75
C MET A 967 2.05 -32.10 -24.80
N SER A 968 2.81 -31.71 -25.81
CA SER A 968 4.19 -32.16 -26.02
C SER A 968 5.13 -31.78 -24.86
N ARG A 969 6.31 -32.42 -24.81
CA ARG A 969 7.36 -32.07 -23.82
C ARG A 969 7.77 -30.60 -23.89
N PHE A 970 7.77 -30.00 -25.08
CA PHE A 970 8.09 -28.58 -25.28
C PHE A 970 7.18 -27.66 -24.44
N VAL A 971 5.89 -27.99 -24.34
CA VAL A 971 4.94 -27.23 -23.51
C VAL A 971 5.09 -27.61 -22.03
N GLN A 972 5.22 -28.90 -21.73
CA GLN A 972 5.33 -29.37 -20.34
C GLN A 972 6.51 -28.76 -19.59
N SER A 973 7.68 -28.71 -20.24
CA SER A 973 8.91 -28.11 -19.71
C SER A 973 9.08 -26.63 -20.10
N GLY A 974 8.11 -26.06 -20.81
CA GLY A 974 8.13 -24.66 -21.21
C GLY A 974 7.84 -23.71 -20.05
N SER A 975 8.24 -22.46 -20.22
CA SER A 975 7.92 -21.37 -19.30
C SER A 975 6.43 -21.06 -19.22
N SER A 976 6.06 -20.20 -18.27
CA SER A 976 4.72 -19.62 -18.13
C SER A 976 4.23 -19.01 -19.44
N LEU A 977 5.09 -18.31 -20.18
CA LEU A 977 4.75 -17.72 -21.48
C LEU A 977 4.43 -18.79 -22.53
N VAL A 978 5.29 -19.81 -22.66
CA VAL A 978 5.07 -20.93 -23.60
C VAL A 978 3.75 -21.64 -23.30
N LYS A 979 3.48 -21.90 -22.01
CA LYS A 979 2.23 -22.51 -21.56
C LYS A 979 1.02 -21.64 -21.88
N GLN A 980 1.08 -20.32 -21.64
CA GLN A 980 0.00 -19.39 -21.99
C GLN A 980 -0.26 -19.36 -23.50
N LEU A 981 0.78 -19.32 -24.34
CA LEU A 981 0.63 -19.39 -25.80
C LEU A 981 0.03 -20.73 -26.25
N ALA A 982 0.44 -21.84 -25.63
CA ALA A 982 -0.07 -23.16 -25.94
C ALA A 982 -1.57 -23.30 -25.65
N LEU A 983 -2.12 -22.58 -24.66
CA LEU A 983 -3.57 -22.51 -24.43
C LEU A 983 -4.35 -21.95 -25.61
N GLY A 984 -3.72 -21.14 -26.47
CA GLY A 984 -4.30 -20.71 -27.74
C GLY A 984 -4.70 -21.88 -28.65
N SER A 985 -4.01 -23.03 -28.55
CA SER A 985 -4.41 -24.27 -29.23
C SER A 985 -5.78 -24.74 -28.78
N VAL A 986 -6.02 -24.76 -27.48
CA VAL A 986 -7.30 -25.21 -26.89
C VAL A 986 -8.40 -24.19 -27.19
N GLN A 987 -8.09 -22.89 -27.20
CA GLN A 987 -9.04 -21.84 -27.55
C GLN A 987 -9.54 -21.97 -28.99
N MET A 988 -8.63 -22.10 -29.95
CA MET A 988 -8.97 -22.04 -31.38
C MET A 988 -9.46 -23.38 -31.93
N CYS A 989 -9.07 -24.51 -31.33
CA CYS A 989 -9.39 -25.85 -31.83
C CYS A 989 -10.49 -26.50 -30.97
N GLY A 990 -11.72 -26.48 -31.49
CA GLY A 990 -12.91 -27.07 -30.86
C GLY A 990 -13.74 -27.88 -31.85
N ALA A 991 -14.57 -28.78 -31.32
CA ALA A 991 -15.59 -29.50 -32.08
C ALA A 991 -16.95 -28.83 -31.83
N GLY A 992 -17.62 -28.40 -32.89
CA GLY A 992 -18.97 -27.83 -32.81
C GLY A 992 -20.05 -28.88 -33.06
N LEU A 993 -21.32 -28.53 -32.76
CA LEU A 993 -22.48 -29.35 -33.13
C LEU A 993 -22.58 -29.60 -34.64
N PHE A 994 -22.21 -28.62 -35.45
CA PHE A 994 -22.15 -28.73 -36.91
C PHE A 994 -20.69 -28.94 -37.35
N GLU A 995 -20.46 -29.95 -38.18
CA GLU A 995 -19.12 -30.22 -38.71
C GLU A 995 -18.64 -29.06 -39.59
N ALA A 996 -17.45 -28.54 -39.30
CA ALA A 996 -16.82 -27.48 -40.10
C ALA A 996 -15.88 -28.04 -41.19
N LEU A 997 -15.37 -29.26 -40.98
CA LEU A 997 -14.51 -29.97 -41.93
C LEU A 997 -15.36 -30.91 -42.82
N PRO A 998 -14.99 -31.10 -44.10
CA PRO A 998 -15.58 -32.15 -44.93
C PRO A 998 -15.27 -33.55 -44.38
N PRO A 999 -16.09 -34.57 -44.70
CA PRO A 999 -15.89 -35.92 -44.21
C PRO A 999 -14.59 -36.53 -44.76
N LEU A 1000 -13.82 -37.18 -43.87
CA LEU A 1000 -12.59 -37.90 -44.22
C LEU A 1000 -12.89 -39.24 -44.89
N SER A 1001 -11.88 -39.84 -45.53
CA SER A 1001 -12.01 -41.19 -46.10
C SER A 1001 -12.33 -42.19 -44.98
N PRO A 1002 -13.29 -43.12 -45.20
CA PRO A 1002 -13.55 -44.23 -44.26
C PRO A 1002 -12.33 -45.12 -44.02
N GLY A 1003 -11.32 -45.07 -44.89
CA GLY A 1003 -10.05 -45.80 -44.74
C GLY A 1003 -9.04 -45.13 -43.79
N VAL A 1004 -9.34 -43.94 -43.24
CA VAL A 1004 -8.49 -43.27 -42.24
C VAL A 1004 -8.88 -43.77 -40.84
N ALA A 1005 -7.92 -44.38 -40.13
CA ALA A 1005 -8.13 -44.84 -38.75
C ALA A 1005 -8.15 -43.68 -37.74
N ASP A 1006 -8.76 -43.92 -36.57
CA ASP A 1006 -8.79 -42.98 -35.43
C ASP A 1006 -9.40 -41.62 -35.76
N VAL A 1007 -10.44 -41.60 -36.60
CA VAL A 1007 -11.24 -40.40 -36.88
C VAL A 1007 -12.38 -40.32 -35.86
N PRO A 1008 -12.43 -39.28 -35.01
CA PRO A 1008 -13.52 -39.13 -34.05
C PRO A 1008 -14.84 -38.80 -34.78
N GLN A 1009 -15.96 -39.16 -34.16
CA GLN A 1009 -17.30 -38.90 -34.70
C GLN A 1009 -17.56 -37.41 -34.96
N ARG A 1010 -16.95 -36.52 -34.16
CA ARG A 1010 -16.92 -35.07 -34.41
C ARG A 1010 -15.47 -34.64 -34.52
N CYS A 1011 -15.07 -34.16 -35.70
CA CYS A 1011 -13.71 -33.69 -35.91
C CYS A 1011 -13.51 -32.29 -35.32
N VAL A 1012 -12.38 -32.12 -34.61
CA VAL A 1012 -11.91 -30.81 -34.17
C VAL A 1012 -11.57 -29.97 -35.39
N SER A 1013 -11.94 -28.70 -35.34
CA SER A 1013 -11.67 -27.71 -36.39
C SER A 1013 -11.06 -26.44 -35.79
N LEU A 1014 -10.18 -25.81 -36.57
CA LEU A 1014 -9.49 -24.59 -36.16
C LEU A 1014 -10.30 -23.36 -36.60
N ALA A 1015 -10.61 -22.49 -35.64
CA ALA A 1015 -11.16 -21.17 -35.86
C ALA A 1015 -10.06 -20.16 -36.21
N ALA A 1016 -10.27 -19.29 -37.20
CA ALA A 1016 -9.29 -18.25 -37.54
C ALA A 1016 -9.17 -17.16 -36.47
N GLY A 1017 -10.20 -16.97 -35.64
CA GLY A 1017 -10.17 -16.03 -34.53
C GLY A 1017 -11.52 -15.87 -33.84
N LEU A 1018 -11.49 -15.64 -32.54
CA LEU A 1018 -12.69 -15.47 -31.71
C LEU A 1018 -12.99 -13.97 -31.49
N PRO A 1019 -14.26 -13.54 -31.48
CA PRO A 1019 -15.48 -14.32 -31.75
C PRO A 1019 -15.90 -14.32 -33.23
N HIS A 1020 -15.25 -13.55 -34.10
CA HIS A 1020 -15.79 -13.24 -35.43
C HIS A 1020 -15.67 -14.38 -36.46
N PHE A 1021 -14.71 -15.28 -36.29
CA PHE A 1021 -14.41 -16.38 -37.21
C PHE A 1021 -14.45 -17.73 -36.48
N SER A 1022 -15.51 -17.94 -35.70
CA SER A 1022 -15.62 -19.08 -34.79
C SER A 1022 -16.75 -20.04 -35.12
N SER A 1023 -17.75 -19.66 -35.93
CA SER A 1023 -18.91 -20.52 -36.20
C SER A 1023 -19.41 -20.43 -37.64
N GLY A 1024 -20.23 -21.41 -38.01
CA GLY A 1024 -20.78 -21.55 -39.35
C GLY A 1024 -19.71 -21.65 -40.44
N VAL A 1025 -20.03 -21.13 -41.63
CA VAL A 1025 -19.12 -21.17 -42.79
C VAL A 1025 -17.83 -20.39 -42.57
N PHE A 1026 -17.82 -19.39 -41.68
CA PHE A 1026 -16.68 -18.50 -41.44
C PHE A 1026 -15.67 -19.01 -40.42
N ARG A 1027 -15.83 -20.25 -39.92
CA ARG A 1027 -14.92 -20.81 -38.93
C ARG A 1027 -13.55 -21.15 -39.52
N CYS A 1028 -13.53 -21.91 -40.62
CA CYS A 1028 -12.30 -22.49 -41.16
C CYS A 1028 -11.86 -21.79 -42.45
N TRP A 1029 -10.64 -21.24 -42.39
CA TRP A 1029 -9.96 -20.59 -43.50
C TRP A 1029 -8.65 -21.33 -43.79
N GLY A 1030 -8.43 -21.79 -45.02
CA GLY A 1030 -7.29 -22.61 -45.40
C GLY A 1030 -5.97 -21.92 -45.11
N ARG A 1031 -5.86 -20.63 -45.44
CA ARG A 1031 -4.68 -19.82 -45.14
C ARG A 1031 -4.38 -19.78 -43.64
N ASP A 1032 -5.31 -19.30 -42.82
CA ASP A 1032 -5.12 -19.16 -41.37
C ASP A 1032 -4.87 -20.50 -40.69
N THR A 1033 -5.56 -21.55 -41.16
CA THR A 1033 -5.36 -22.93 -40.68
C THR A 1033 -3.93 -23.37 -40.89
N PHE A 1034 -3.40 -23.25 -42.11
CA PHE A 1034 -2.07 -23.77 -42.42
C PHE A 1034 -0.92 -22.86 -42.02
N ILE A 1035 -1.15 -21.58 -41.74
CA ILE A 1035 -0.18 -20.76 -41.02
C ILE A 1035 -0.11 -21.19 -39.55
N SER A 1036 -1.26 -21.42 -38.92
CA SER A 1036 -1.35 -21.66 -37.48
C SER A 1036 -1.08 -23.11 -37.07
N LEU A 1037 -1.27 -24.09 -37.97
CA LEU A 1037 -1.23 -25.52 -37.66
C LEU A 1037 0.10 -25.97 -37.04
N ARG A 1038 1.24 -25.43 -37.50
CA ARG A 1038 2.54 -25.75 -36.90
C ARG A 1038 2.59 -25.34 -35.42
N GLY A 1039 2.23 -24.09 -35.11
CA GLY A 1039 2.29 -23.56 -33.75
C GLY A 1039 1.25 -24.19 -32.83
N LEU A 1040 0.00 -24.27 -33.28
CA LEU A 1040 -1.13 -24.68 -32.44
C LEU A 1040 -1.34 -26.19 -32.37
N LEU A 1041 -0.89 -26.98 -33.35
CA LEU A 1041 -1.16 -28.42 -33.40
C LEU A 1041 0.11 -29.28 -33.42
N LEU A 1042 1.15 -28.93 -34.18
CA LEU A 1042 2.38 -29.75 -34.23
C LEU A 1042 3.23 -29.56 -32.97
N LEU A 1043 3.59 -28.31 -32.62
CA LEU A 1043 4.43 -28.04 -31.46
C LEU A 1043 3.75 -28.40 -30.13
N THR A 1044 2.42 -28.39 -30.07
CA THR A 1044 1.64 -28.80 -28.90
C THR A 1044 1.39 -30.31 -28.84
N GLY A 1045 1.71 -31.07 -29.90
CA GLY A 1045 1.57 -32.53 -29.93
C GLY A 1045 0.21 -33.07 -30.41
N ARG A 1046 -0.68 -32.22 -30.93
CA ARG A 1046 -2.02 -32.58 -31.46
C ARG A 1046 -1.95 -33.15 -32.88
N HIS A 1047 -1.10 -34.17 -33.08
CA HIS A 1047 -0.76 -34.70 -34.41
C HIS A 1047 -1.98 -35.31 -35.14
N LEU A 1048 -2.87 -36.02 -34.43
CA LEU A 1048 -4.05 -36.63 -35.05
C LEU A 1048 -5.00 -35.58 -35.64
N GLU A 1049 -5.21 -34.48 -34.93
CA GLU A 1049 -6.05 -33.38 -35.40
C GLU A 1049 -5.38 -32.65 -36.58
N ALA A 1050 -4.07 -32.40 -36.51
CA ALA A 1050 -3.31 -31.84 -37.63
C ALA A 1050 -3.43 -32.71 -38.89
N ARG A 1051 -3.27 -34.03 -38.76
CA ARG A 1051 -3.45 -35.00 -39.85
C ARG A 1051 -4.85 -34.87 -40.46
N ASN A 1052 -5.88 -34.89 -39.61
CA ASN A 1052 -7.27 -34.84 -40.04
C ASN A 1052 -7.57 -33.53 -40.79
N MET A 1053 -7.09 -32.38 -40.32
CA MET A 1053 -7.24 -31.10 -41.03
C MET A 1053 -6.51 -31.10 -42.38
N ILE A 1054 -5.26 -31.58 -42.44
CA ILE A 1054 -4.49 -31.68 -43.69
C ILE A 1054 -5.24 -32.53 -44.72
N LEU A 1055 -5.76 -33.70 -44.32
CA LEU A 1055 -6.49 -34.61 -45.21
C LEU A 1055 -7.87 -34.06 -45.61
N ALA A 1056 -8.57 -33.38 -44.71
CA ALA A 1056 -9.87 -32.78 -44.99
C ALA A 1056 -9.78 -31.69 -46.07
N PHE A 1057 -8.80 -30.78 -45.95
CA PHE A 1057 -8.52 -29.79 -46.99
C PHE A 1057 -7.95 -30.41 -48.27
N ALA A 1058 -7.17 -31.49 -48.17
CA ALA A 1058 -6.71 -32.24 -49.36
C ALA A 1058 -7.91 -32.79 -50.17
N GLY A 1059 -8.97 -33.22 -49.48
CA GLY A 1059 -10.21 -33.69 -50.10
C GLY A 1059 -10.89 -32.62 -50.95
N THR A 1060 -10.70 -31.33 -50.63
CA THR A 1060 -11.29 -30.19 -51.34
C THR A 1060 -10.39 -29.61 -52.42
N LEU A 1061 -9.14 -30.05 -52.60
CA LEU A 1061 -8.27 -29.50 -53.67
C LEU A 1061 -9.01 -29.47 -55.02
N ARG A 1062 -9.10 -28.30 -55.65
CA ARG A 1062 -9.77 -28.11 -56.95
C ARG A 1062 -8.99 -27.08 -57.76
N TYR A 1063 -8.92 -27.25 -59.07
CA TYR A 1063 -8.10 -26.41 -59.96
C TYR A 1063 -6.58 -26.45 -59.68
N GLY A 1064 -6.12 -27.29 -58.74
CA GLY A 1064 -4.75 -27.25 -58.21
C GLY A 1064 -4.57 -26.35 -56.99
N LEU A 1065 -5.66 -25.79 -56.45
CA LEU A 1065 -5.66 -24.87 -55.31
C LEU A 1065 -6.41 -25.46 -54.10
N ILE A 1066 -5.98 -25.04 -52.90
CA ILE A 1066 -6.71 -25.24 -51.64
C ILE A 1066 -7.61 -24.01 -51.43
N PRO A 1067 -8.87 -24.18 -51.00
CA PRO A 1067 -9.78 -23.04 -50.83
C PRO A 1067 -9.36 -22.13 -49.68
N ASN A 1068 -9.67 -20.83 -49.79
CA ASN A 1068 -9.53 -19.91 -48.67
C ASN A 1068 -10.64 -20.16 -47.66
N LEU A 1069 -11.89 -19.91 -48.03
CA LEU A 1069 -13.05 -20.28 -47.20
C LEU A 1069 -13.35 -21.76 -47.41
N LEU A 1070 -13.31 -22.58 -46.36
CA LEU A 1070 -13.56 -24.01 -46.50
C LEU A 1070 -15.05 -24.32 -46.73
N GLY A 1071 -15.95 -23.66 -46.01
CA GLY A 1071 -17.40 -23.84 -46.17
C GLY A 1071 -17.86 -25.31 -46.15
N GLN A 1072 -17.31 -26.14 -45.25
CA GLN A 1072 -17.54 -27.59 -45.17
C GLN A 1072 -17.15 -28.38 -46.43
N GLY A 1073 -16.35 -27.78 -47.32
CA GLY A 1073 -15.94 -28.32 -48.61
C GLY A 1073 -16.94 -28.02 -49.74
N ALA A 1074 -18.24 -28.17 -49.50
CA ALA A 1074 -19.26 -27.95 -50.53
C ALA A 1074 -19.44 -26.48 -50.91
N ALA A 1075 -19.30 -25.56 -49.94
CA ALA A 1075 -19.39 -24.11 -50.16
C ALA A 1075 -17.99 -23.43 -50.19
N ALA A 1076 -16.97 -24.19 -50.59
CA ALA A 1076 -15.59 -23.72 -50.61
C ALA A 1076 -15.35 -22.63 -51.67
N ARG A 1077 -14.61 -21.55 -51.32
CA ARG A 1077 -14.16 -20.54 -52.29
C ARG A 1077 -12.67 -20.67 -52.61
N TYR A 1078 -12.36 -20.73 -53.90
CA TYR A 1078 -10.99 -20.87 -54.44
C TYR A 1078 -10.46 -19.52 -54.92
N ASN A 1079 -10.51 -18.52 -54.05
CA ASN A 1079 -10.02 -17.16 -54.31
C ASN A 1079 -8.62 -16.90 -53.71
N SER A 1080 -7.97 -17.93 -53.17
CA SER A 1080 -6.62 -17.86 -52.59
C SER A 1080 -5.63 -18.66 -53.42
N ARG A 1081 -4.50 -18.02 -53.73
CA ARG A 1081 -3.35 -18.64 -54.38
C ARG A 1081 -2.28 -19.07 -53.37
N ASP A 1082 -2.29 -18.49 -52.18
CA ASP A 1082 -1.30 -18.75 -51.13
C ASP A 1082 -1.65 -19.94 -50.22
N ALA A 1083 -2.93 -20.27 -50.03
CA ALA A 1083 -3.36 -21.33 -49.10
C ALA A 1083 -2.80 -22.72 -49.48
N VAL A 1084 -2.64 -23.01 -50.78
CA VAL A 1084 -2.06 -24.28 -51.24
C VAL A 1084 -0.58 -24.42 -50.83
N TRP A 1085 0.18 -23.33 -50.84
CA TRP A 1085 1.59 -23.35 -50.45
C TRP A 1085 1.75 -23.50 -48.95
N TRP A 1086 0.93 -22.81 -48.15
CA TRP A 1086 0.87 -23.03 -46.71
C TRP A 1086 0.46 -24.46 -46.36
N TRP A 1087 -0.50 -25.04 -47.09
CA TRP A 1087 -0.89 -26.44 -46.92
C TRP A 1087 0.28 -27.39 -47.23
N LEU A 1088 1.01 -27.19 -48.33
CA LEU A 1088 2.19 -27.97 -48.68
C LEU A 1088 3.31 -27.84 -47.63
N GLN A 1089 3.55 -26.62 -47.12
CA GLN A 1089 4.49 -26.37 -46.02
C GLN A 1089 4.08 -27.15 -44.77
N CYS A 1090 2.78 -27.17 -44.42
CA CYS A 1090 2.28 -27.96 -43.31
C CYS A 1090 2.44 -29.46 -43.50
N VAL A 1091 2.28 -29.98 -44.73
CA VAL A 1091 2.55 -31.40 -45.03
C VAL A 1091 4.04 -31.70 -44.79
N GLN A 1092 4.94 -30.81 -45.22
CA GLN A 1092 6.38 -30.94 -44.97
C GLN A 1092 6.69 -30.88 -43.47
N ASP A 1093 6.15 -29.90 -42.76
CA ASP A 1093 6.33 -29.72 -41.32
C ASP A 1093 5.82 -30.94 -40.55
N TYR A 1094 4.65 -31.50 -40.94
CA TYR A 1094 4.12 -32.73 -40.36
C TYR A 1094 5.09 -33.91 -40.58
N CYS A 1095 5.60 -34.07 -41.80
CA CYS A 1095 6.55 -35.15 -42.12
C CYS A 1095 7.86 -35.02 -41.32
N THR A 1096 8.28 -33.79 -41.01
CA THR A 1096 9.56 -33.49 -40.35
C THR A 1096 9.44 -33.57 -38.82
N LEU A 1097 8.36 -33.05 -38.24
CA LEU A 1097 8.21 -32.88 -36.80
C LEU A 1097 7.50 -34.07 -36.12
N VAL A 1098 6.62 -34.77 -36.84
CA VAL A 1098 5.84 -35.86 -36.26
C VAL A 1098 6.61 -37.18 -36.37
N PRO A 1099 6.70 -38.00 -35.30
CA PRO A 1099 7.29 -39.33 -35.38
C PRO A 1099 6.57 -40.20 -36.42
N ARG A 1100 7.34 -40.78 -37.37
CA ARG A 1100 6.81 -41.46 -38.57
C ARG A 1100 5.85 -40.58 -39.40
N GLY A 1101 6.07 -39.26 -39.40
CA GLY A 1101 5.21 -38.29 -40.06
C GLY A 1101 5.03 -38.54 -41.55
N THR A 1102 6.03 -39.13 -42.23
CA THR A 1102 5.97 -39.49 -43.66
C THR A 1102 4.86 -40.49 -44.01
N ASP A 1103 4.33 -41.25 -43.02
CA ASP A 1103 3.23 -42.18 -43.25
C ASP A 1103 1.95 -41.46 -43.71
N ILE A 1104 1.78 -40.17 -43.38
CA ILE A 1104 0.65 -39.35 -43.82
C ILE A 1104 0.54 -39.31 -45.35
N LEU A 1105 1.66 -39.39 -46.07
CA LEU A 1105 1.70 -39.35 -47.53
C LEU A 1105 0.96 -40.54 -48.16
N ARG A 1106 0.80 -41.65 -47.43
CA ARG A 1106 0.07 -42.84 -47.89
C ARG A 1106 -1.38 -42.88 -47.40
N CYS A 1107 -1.79 -41.98 -46.50
CA CYS A 1107 -3.16 -41.92 -46.03
C CYS A 1107 -4.13 -41.63 -47.18
N PRO A 1108 -5.30 -42.30 -47.22
CA PRO A 1108 -6.30 -42.06 -48.24
C PRO A 1108 -6.96 -40.69 -48.03
N VAL A 1109 -7.02 -39.91 -49.10
CA VAL A 1109 -7.76 -38.65 -49.21
C VAL A 1109 -8.99 -38.94 -50.05
N SER A 1110 -10.18 -38.72 -49.47
CA SER A 1110 -11.42 -38.77 -50.21
C SER A 1110 -11.61 -37.48 -51.01
N ARG A 1111 -11.46 -37.56 -52.33
CA ARG A 1111 -11.58 -36.41 -53.23
C ARG A 1111 -13.05 -36.02 -53.40
N MET A 1112 -13.43 -34.90 -52.81
CA MET A 1112 -14.74 -34.30 -52.98
C MET A 1112 -14.94 -33.78 -54.40
N TYR A 1113 -13.86 -33.32 -55.04
CA TYR A 1113 -13.83 -32.86 -56.43
C TYR A 1113 -12.76 -33.61 -57.24
N PRO A 1114 -13.04 -34.83 -57.74
CA PRO A 1114 -12.08 -35.58 -58.54
C PRO A 1114 -11.66 -34.89 -59.84
N THR A 1115 -12.51 -34.01 -60.39
CA THR A 1115 -12.20 -33.19 -61.56
C THR A 1115 -12.65 -31.73 -61.37
N ASN A 1116 -12.20 -30.82 -62.24
CA ASN A 1116 -12.58 -29.41 -62.14
C ASN A 1116 -14.09 -29.16 -62.35
N THR A 1117 -14.80 -30.10 -62.98
CA THR A 1117 -16.23 -29.99 -63.33
C THR A 1117 -17.12 -30.92 -62.50
N SER A 1118 -16.55 -31.78 -61.65
CA SER A 1118 -17.33 -32.69 -60.81
C SER A 1118 -18.13 -31.92 -59.77
N GLN A 1119 -19.36 -32.39 -59.51
CA GLN A 1119 -20.13 -32.02 -58.32
C GLN A 1119 -19.50 -32.67 -57.07
N PRO A 1120 -19.75 -32.14 -55.85
CA PRO A 1120 -19.22 -32.71 -54.61
C PRO A 1120 -19.59 -34.18 -54.47
N GLN A 1121 -18.58 -35.04 -54.30
CA GLN A 1121 -18.75 -36.48 -54.12
C GLN A 1121 -18.79 -36.87 -52.63
N PRO A 1122 -19.53 -37.93 -52.25
CA PRO A 1122 -19.54 -38.43 -50.88
C PRO A 1122 -18.22 -39.11 -50.51
N ALA A 1123 -17.96 -39.21 -49.20
CA ALA A 1123 -16.72 -39.80 -48.69
C ALA A 1123 -16.54 -41.26 -49.14
N GLY A 1124 -15.32 -41.62 -49.56
CA GLY A 1124 -14.98 -42.97 -50.04
C GLY A 1124 -15.36 -43.26 -51.49
N ALA A 1125 -16.07 -42.35 -52.18
CA ALA A 1125 -16.40 -42.52 -53.59
C ALA A 1125 -15.16 -42.42 -54.51
N TRP A 1126 -14.17 -41.64 -54.10
CA TRP A 1126 -12.92 -41.48 -54.84
C TRP A 1126 -11.74 -41.24 -53.88
N ASP A 1127 -11.10 -42.32 -53.46
CA ASP A 1127 -9.96 -42.27 -52.55
C ASP A 1127 -8.63 -42.36 -53.31
N GLN A 1128 -7.67 -41.49 -52.96
CA GLN A 1128 -6.30 -41.59 -53.45
C GLN A 1128 -5.30 -41.23 -52.34
N PRO A 1129 -4.07 -41.75 -52.36
CA PRO A 1129 -3.03 -41.37 -51.40
C PRO A 1129 -2.73 -39.86 -51.43
N LEU A 1130 -2.43 -39.28 -50.26
CA LEU A 1130 -2.10 -37.86 -50.12
C LEU A 1130 -0.96 -37.41 -51.06
N HIS A 1131 0.08 -38.23 -51.28
CA HIS A 1131 1.17 -37.86 -52.19
C HIS A 1131 0.70 -37.64 -53.64
N ASN A 1132 -0.37 -38.30 -54.08
CA ASN A 1132 -0.95 -38.04 -55.41
C ASN A 1132 -1.65 -36.69 -55.45
N VAL A 1133 -2.28 -36.27 -54.36
CA VAL A 1133 -2.92 -34.93 -54.24
C VAL A 1133 -1.85 -33.83 -54.20
N VAL A 1134 -0.75 -34.04 -53.48
CA VAL A 1134 0.41 -33.14 -53.47
C VAL A 1134 1.00 -33.01 -54.87
N HIS A 1135 1.20 -34.13 -55.57
CA HIS A 1135 1.69 -34.13 -56.94
C HIS A 1135 0.72 -33.40 -57.89
N GLU A 1136 -0.59 -33.63 -57.76
CA GLU A 1136 -1.63 -32.92 -58.53
C GLU A 1136 -1.51 -31.40 -58.35
N ALA A 1137 -1.39 -30.90 -57.11
CA ALA A 1137 -1.26 -29.48 -56.84
C ALA A 1137 -0.02 -28.87 -57.53
N LEU A 1138 1.15 -29.51 -57.40
CA LEU A 1138 2.39 -29.06 -58.03
C LEU A 1138 2.32 -29.12 -59.56
N GLN A 1139 1.81 -30.22 -60.10
CA GLN A 1139 1.69 -30.43 -61.54
C GLN A 1139 0.76 -29.41 -62.19
N ARG A 1140 -0.38 -29.08 -61.54
CA ARG A 1140 -1.31 -28.07 -62.04
C ARG A 1140 -0.71 -26.68 -62.12
N HIS A 1141 0.10 -26.27 -61.13
CA HIS A 1141 0.80 -24.99 -61.19
C HIS A 1141 1.82 -24.94 -62.33
N MET A 1142 2.52 -26.05 -62.60
CA MET A 1142 3.44 -26.16 -63.74
C MET A 1142 2.72 -26.13 -65.09
N GLN A 1143 1.51 -26.71 -65.16
CA GLN A 1143 0.66 -26.69 -66.36
C GLN A 1143 -0.01 -25.33 -66.62
N GLY A 1144 -0.11 -24.48 -65.59
CA GLY A 1144 -0.87 -23.24 -65.61
C GLY A 1144 -2.34 -23.46 -65.19
N ILE A 1145 -2.82 -22.59 -64.30
CA ILE A 1145 -4.17 -22.58 -63.74
C ILE A 1145 -4.87 -21.33 -64.25
N GLN A 1146 -6.04 -21.51 -64.87
CA GLN A 1146 -6.93 -20.42 -65.27
C GLN A 1146 -8.38 -20.88 -65.16
N PHE A 1147 -9.18 -20.16 -64.38
CA PHE A 1147 -10.62 -20.44 -64.25
C PHE A 1147 -11.40 -19.18 -63.83
N LEU A 1148 -12.71 -19.20 -64.05
CA LEU A 1148 -13.66 -18.29 -63.43
C LEU A 1148 -14.16 -18.94 -62.14
N GLU A 1149 -14.15 -18.21 -61.01
CA GLU A 1149 -14.68 -18.72 -59.75
C GLU A 1149 -16.09 -19.31 -59.92
N HIS A 1150 -16.34 -20.45 -59.25
CA HIS A 1150 -17.64 -21.09 -59.27
C HIS A 1150 -18.70 -20.15 -58.68
N ASP A 1151 -19.87 -20.09 -59.31
CA ASP A 1151 -20.95 -19.17 -58.94
C ASP A 1151 -20.54 -17.69 -58.88
N ALA A 1152 -19.61 -17.24 -59.74
CA ALA A 1152 -19.19 -15.85 -59.84
C ALA A 1152 -20.38 -14.87 -59.94
N GLY A 1153 -20.37 -13.83 -59.10
CA GLY A 1153 -21.42 -12.81 -59.04
C GLY A 1153 -21.66 -12.28 -57.62
N PRO A 1154 -22.62 -11.34 -57.47
CA PRO A 1154 -22.89 -10.65 -56.20
C PRO A 1154 -23.29 -11.57 -55.03
N GLN A 1155 -23.81 -12.77 -55.34
CA GLN A 1155 -24.16 -13.80 -54.37
C GLN A 1155 -22.93 -14.40 -53.67
N THR A 1156 -21.78 -14.40 -54.36
CA THR A 1156 -20.52 -14.96 -53.90
C THR A 1156 -19.61 -13.86 -53.35
N ASP A 1157 -19.56 -12.72 -54.04
CA ASP A 1157 -18.89 -11.51 -53.57
C ASP A 1157 -19.61 -10.26 -54.09
N ARG A 1158 -20.24 -9.50 -53.18
CA ARG A 1158 -21.05 -8.32 -53.51
C ARG A 1158 -20.23 -7.10 -53.96
N ASN A 1159 -18.91 -7.13 -53.76
CA ASN A 1159 -18.03 -5.98 -53.99
C ASN A 1159 -17.09 -6.21 -55.17
N MET A 1160 -16.63 -7.45 -55.40
CA MET A 1160 -15.69 -7.79 -56.46
C MET A 1160 -16.24 -7.48 -57.86
N SER A 1161 -15.39 -6.96 -58.75
CA SER A 1161 -15.74 -6.76 -60.16
C SER A 1161 -15.80 -8.07 -60.93
N SER A 1162 -16.40 -8.09 -62.12
CA SER A 1162 -16.43 -9.28 -62.97
C SER A 1162 -15.02 -9.79 -63.30
N GLN A 1163 -14.04 -8.90 -63.47
CA GLN A 1163 -12.64 -9.28 -63.72
C GLN A 1163 -11.97 -9.90 -62.48
N GLY A 1164 -12.39 -9.55 -61.27
CA GLY A 1164 -11.82 -10.08 -60.04
C GLY A 1164 -12.06 -11.57 -59.83
N PHE A 1165 -13.17 -12.09 -60.38
CA PHE A 1165 -13.51 -13.53 -60.30
C PHE A 1165 -12.66 -14.42 -61.22
N HIS A 1166 -11.87 -13.83 -62.14
CA HIS A 1166 -10.91 -14.58 -62.95
C HIS A 1166 -9.65 -14.84 -62.13
N VAL A 1167 -9.36 -16.12 -61.90
CA VAL A 1167 -8.21 -16.58 -61.12
C VAL A 1167 -7.20 -17.23 -62.05
N GLU A 1168 -5.96 -16.77 -61.95
CA GLU A 1168 -4.81 -17.27 -62.69
C GLU A 1168 -3.67 -17.60 -61.72
N ALA A 1169 -2.96 -18.70 -61.95
CA ALA A 1169 -1.76 -19.06 -61.21
C ALA A 1169 -0.88 -19.99 -62.03
N GLY A 1170 0.44 -19.84 -61.96
CA GLY A 1170 1.35 -20.71 -62.69
C GLY A 1170 2.81 -20.47 -62.34
N VAL A 1171 3.69 -21.28 -62.91
CA VAL A 1171 5.14 -21.13 -62.77
C VAL A 1171 5.69 -20.40 -63.98
N ASP A 1172 6.43 -19.32 -63.74
CA ASP A 1172 7.25 -18.65 -64.75
C ASP A 1172 8.39 -19.59 -65.15
N GLN A 1173 8.46 -19.99 -66.42
CA GLN A 1173 9.39 -21.02 -66.89
C GLN A 1173 10.85 -20.56 -66.95
N ASP A 1174 11.08 -19.24 -67.01
CA ASP A 1174 12.43 -18.67 -67.08
C ASP A 1174 13.06 -18.54 -65.69
N THR A 1175 12.23 -18.27 -64.68
CA THR A 1175 12.68 -18.04 -63.28
C THR A 1175 12.39 -19.21 -62.34
N GLY A 1176 11.41 -20.05 -62.68
CA GLY A 1176 10.89 -21.11 -61.80
C GLY A 1176 9.97 -20.62 -60.69
N PHE A 1177 9.62 -19.32 -60.66
CA PHE A 1177 8.81 -18.73 -59.60
C PHE A 1177 7.31 -18.77 -59.87
N VAL A 1178 6.53 -18.88 -58.80
CA VAL A 1178 5.07 -18.89 -58.88
C VAL A 1178 4.55 -17.45 -59.02
N SER A 1179 3.77 -17.20 -60.08
CA SER A 1179 3.10 -15.93 -60.35
C SER A 1179 1.61 -16.16 -60.61
N GLY A 1180 0.78 -15.13 -60.51
CA GLY A 1180 -0.65 -15.29 -60.75
C GLY A 1180 -1.53 -14.24 -60.11
N GLY A 1181 -2.78 -14.20 -60.54
CA GLY A 1181 -3.77 -13.22 -60.15
C GLY A 1181 -3.83 -12.05 -61.13
N ASN A 1182 -4.55 -11.01 -60.75
CA ASN A 1182 -4.65 -9.79 -61.55
C ASN A 1182 -4.89 -8.57 -60.65
N ARG A 1183 -4.84 -7.38 -61.23
CA ARG A 1183 -5.03 -6.11 -60.51
C ARG A 1183 -6.41 -5.94 -59.81
N TYR A 1184 -7.37 -6.81 -60.10
CA TYR A 1184 -8.74 -6.78 -59.60
C TYR A 1184 -9.04 -7.91 -58.60
N ASN A 1185 -8.06 -8.74 -58.23
CA ASN A 1185 -8.23 -9.82 -57.26
C ASN A 1185 -7.26 -9.75 -56.09
N CYS A 1186 -7.55 -10.57 -55.08
CA CYS A 1186 -6.94 -10.58 -53.76
C CYS A 1186 -6.44 -12.00 -53.40
N GLY A 1187 -5.60 -12.59 -54.26
CA GLY A 1187 -5.18 -13.99 -54.09
C GLY A 1187 -4.23 -14.30 -52.92
N THR A 1188 -3.77 -13.28 -52.19
CA THR A 1188 -2.84 -13.37 -51.06
C THR A 1188 -3.49 -12.91 -49.75
N TRP A 1189 -2.89 -13.19 -48.59
CA TRP A 1189 -3.41 -12.78 -47.27
C TRP A 1189 -3.73 -11.29 -47.09
N MET A 1190 -3.05 -10.41 -47.83
CA MET A 1190 -3.43 -9.00 -47.92
C MET A 1190 -4.67 -8.82 -48.83
N ASP A 1191 -5.81 -9.38 -48.43
CA ASP A 1191 -6.97 -9.62 -49.30
C ASP A 1191 -8.09 -8.58 -49.23
N LYS A 1192 -7.83 -7.37 -48.74
CA LYS A 1192 -8.88 -6.36 -48.59
C LYS A 1192 -9.41 -5.87 -49.95
N MET A 1193 -10.58 -6.38 -50.33
CA MET A 1193 -11.40 -5.86 -51.43
C MET A 1193 -12.10 -4.56 -51.00
N GLY A 1194 -11.91 -3.49 -51.78
CA GLY A 1194 -12.55 -2.21 -51.50
C GLY A 1194 -14.07 -2.28 -51.62
N GLU A 1195 -14.77 -1.60 -50.71
CA GLU A 1195 -16.24 -1.67 -50.59
C GLU A 1195 -16.93 -0.30 -50.49
N SER A 1196 -16.18 0.80 -50.41
CA SER A 1196 -16.74 2.14 -50.20
C SER A 1196 -17.06 2.83 -51.53
N GLU A 1197 -18.35 2.99 -51.80
CA GLU A 1197 -18.83 3.79 -52.93
C GLU A 1197 -18.47 5.27 -52.75
N LYS A 1198 -18.55 5.79 -51.52
CA LYS A 1198 -18.21 7.19 -51.20
C LYS A 1198 -16.74 7.49 -51.47
N ALA A 1199 -15.85 6.57 -51.11
CA ALA A 1199 -14.42 6.68 -51.37
C ALA A 1199 -14.04 6.28 -52.81
N ARG A 1200 -15.01 5.87 -53.63
CA ARG A 1200 -14.83 5.42 -55.02
C ARG A 1200 -13.83 4.26 -55.17
N ASN A 1201 -13.79 3.36 -54.20
CA ASN A 1201 -12.90 2.18 -54.22
C ASN A 1201 -13.65 0.84 -54.20
N LYS A 1202 -14.98 0.83 -54.33
CA LYS A 1202 -15.76 -0.40 -54.41
C LYS A 1202 -15.29 -1.27 -55.59
N GLY A 1203 -14.94 -2.52 -55.31
CA GLY A 1203 -14.44 -3.49 -56.29
C GLY A 1203 -12.98 -3.27 -56.71
N VAL A 1204 -12.25 -2.36 -56.04
CA VAL A 1204 -10.82 -2.14 -56.25
C VAL A 1204 -10.06 -2.72 -55.05
N PRO A 1205 -9.24 -3.76 -55.24
CA PRO A 1205 -8.34 -4.27 -54.20
C PRO A 1205 -7.41 -3.18 -53.66
N ALA A 1206 -7.22 -3.13 -52.34
CA ALA A 1206 -6.23 -2.22 -51.76
C ALA A 1206 -4.79 -2.66 -52.05
N THR A 1207 -4.56 -3.98 -52.08
CA THR A 1207 -3.24 -4.62 -52.13
C THR A 1207 -3.25 -5.81 -53.10
N PRO A 1208 -3.52 -5.62 -54.41
CA PRO A 1208 -3.46 -6.71 -55.37
C PRO A 1208 -1.99 -7.11 -55.61
N ARG A 1209 -1.60 -8.31 -55.15
CA ARG A 1209 -0.24 -8.85 -55.29
C ARG A 1209 -0.19 -9.92 -56.39
N TRP A 1210 -0.35 -9.50 -57.65
CA TRP A 1210 -0.52 -10.40 -58.80
C TRP A 1210 0.80 -10.79 -59.51
N GLU A 1211 1.91 -10.13 -59.16
CA GLU A 1211 3.26 -10.51 -59.57
C GLU A 1211 3.84 -11.62 -58.67
N CYS A 1212 5.10 -12.02 -58.89
CA CYS A 1212 5.77 -13.02 -58.04
C CYS A 1212 5.73 -12.61 -56.56
N CYS A 1213 5.17 -13.46 -55.71
CA CYS A 1213 5.01 -13.19 -54.28
C CYS A 1213 6.13 -13.88 -53.47
N LEU A 1214 6.89 -13.10 -52.68
CA LEU A 1214 7.98 -13.57 -51.81
C LEU A 1214 7.59 -14.72 -50.83
N GLU A 1215 6.31 -14.84 -50.47
CA GLU A 1215 5.82 -15.90 -49.58
C GLU A 1215 5.57 -17.23 -50.30
N SER A 1216 5.48 -17.21 -51.64
CA SER A 1216 5.38 -18.39 -52.51
C SER A 1216 6.74 -18.79 -53.11
N LEU A 1217 7.79 -18.04 -52.75
CA LEU A 1217 9.20 -18.37 -52.95
C LEU A 1217 9.70 -19.17 -51.75
#